data_AF-A0AAN4ZE32-F1
#
_entry.id   AF-A0AAN4ZE32-F1
#
_cell.length_a   1.000
_cell.length_b   1.000
_cell.length_c   1.000
_cell.angle_alpha   90.00
_cell.angle_beta   90.00
_cell.angle_gamma   90.00
#
_symmetry.space_group_name_H-M   'P 1'
#
loop_
_entity.id
_entity.type
_entity.pdbx_description
1 polymer ?
#
loop_
_entity_poly.entity_id
_entity_poly.type
_entity_poly.pdbx_seq_one_letter_code
_entity_poly.pdbx_strand_id
1 'polypeptide(L)'
;EMKSGQKPEVKKWKGKKKVKTLADKKAKGLHMNRVDRKKFAKEGVKKQFDDKIRKAVKHQLEELEERSVSSMSESSFGSQPPPKKKRVSFSSALEHHKLFDKKEMNLEIKASTASPGKSCLRPKKKGDKKKEKKAKKEVKVQRVESEEDEQMDQGEEHNEKENESEEEEGEEVQKVVKKKRIQVTKSVKETLMTLPRKERKKFLKELAAKKKPNLVLGEQCKQLWEVIRSGKTKKDLKEESVEKLIKLVKGKLKNLVYSHDTSRVIECLYKERREDVRNMIYDELFADIVKMSKSKYARFFVTKMIKYGSKLQRMKIMDAFRGHCVSMFRVSHSADVLELVFNDYASQQQRWDILSEFYGKEFVLFRTEQSRPIEKIVADEPSKKKGIVKCLEEIVEDIVGKTTIKSSLAHKLMLDLMTYGDREQQANLIDSIKDKLPEFIHTPDGSELAVRVVWNTSAKDRKLIVKNFKDLAVKAASDVHGCRTLMAIFDSVDDTVLVNKFITQEIANNVGTVCENKYGIRTAHYLVHPRDGRVMRRHVYSMLAKGDSNEHSKKPMEERYSELFRAFAPGLYTWMAANMEKLIFDQVETANLVLAALEPPGNKYERFERVIDPQLRLPCYEAMAELAKKEFVPCDMENPHLVEHKWANFVVSRLLKFDGALPEAERLSTQLAKLDSVQIASWVTCNKGCFTLLRMYENGSAETKKKVKSSVSVKKIKDYTSEGAKLLYKALTA
;
A
#
# COMPACT_ATOMS: atom_id res chain seq x y z
N GLU A 1 44.38 -83.80 4.42
CA GLU A 1 43.93 -83.22 5.70
C GLU A 1 44.47 -81.80 5.87
N MET A 2 43.71 -80.99 6.61
CA MET A 2 44.08 -79.75 7.32
C MET A 2 44.56 -78.47 6.57
N LYS A 3 43.63 -77.51 6.58
CA LYS A 3 43.72 -76.11 7.08
C LYS A 3 44.82 -75.17 6.55
N SER A 4 44.38 -74.15 5.80
CA SER A 4 44.55 -72.71 6.10
C SER A 4 43.79 -71.94 4.98
N GLY A 5 42.93 -70.97 5.21
CA GLY A 5 43.06 -69.83 6.10
C GLY A 5 43.36 -68.55 5.28
N GLN A 6 42.54 -68.20 4.28
CA GLN A 6 42.59 -66.90 3.60
C GLN A 6 41.20 -66.24 3.59
N LYS A 7 41.09 -65.10 4.29
CA LYS A 7 39.97 -64.16 4.21
C LYS A 7 39.95 -63.51 2.82
N PRO A 8 38.79 -63.38 2.15
CA PRO A 8 38.62 -62.39 1.11
C PRO A 8 38.02 -61.09 1.66
N GLU A 9 38.55 -60.00 1.13
CA GLU A 9 38.30 -58.61 1.46
C GLU A 9 36.84 -58.15 1.40
N VAL A 10 36.49 -57.28 2.35
CA VAL A 10 35.26 -56.49 2.37
C VAL A 10 35.25 -55.50 1.21
N LYS A 11 34.56 -55.83 0.11
CA LYS A 11 34.14 -54.83 -0.89
C LYS A 11 32.99 -53.98 -0.34
N LYS A 12 33.34 -52.77 0.14
CA LYS A 12 32.42 -51.69 0.53
C LYS A 12 31.35 -51.44 -0.56
N TRP A 13 30.10 -51.75 -0.24
CA TRP A 13 28.94 -51.41 -1.09
C TRP A 13 28.77 -49.89 -1.13
N LYS A 14 29.06 -49.27 -2.28
CA LYS A 14 28.86 -47.82 -2.51
C LYS A 14 27.39 -47.45 -2.31
N GLY A 15 27.14 -46.47 -1.44
CA GLY A 15 25.81 -46.06 -0.99
C GLY A 15 24.82 -45.73 -2.12
N LYS A 16 23.54 -46.07 -1.89
CA LYS A 16 22.40 -45.76 -2.76
C LYS A 16 22.34 -44.25 -3.06
N LYS A 17 22.80 -43.82 -4.24
CA LYS A 17 22.69 -42.42 -4.71
C LYS A 17 21.20 -42.08 -4.89
N LYS A 18 20.68 -41.17 -4.05
CA LYS A 18 19.31 -40.65 -4.12
C LYS A 18 19.00 -40.12 -5.53
N VAL A 19 17.94 -40.63 -6.15
CA VAL A 19 17.37 -40.11 -7.41
C VAL A 19 16.40 -38.98 -7.02
N LYS A 20 16.69 -37.73 -7.42
CA LYS A 20 15.88 -36.56 -7.04
C LYS A 20 14.82 -36.20 -8.07
N THR A 21 15.01 -36.58 -9.34
CA THR A 21 14.09 -36.22 -10.44
C THR A 21 13.75 -37.43 -11.33
N LEU A 22 12.62 -37.36 -12.06
CA LEU A 22 12.23 -38.36 -13.07
C LEU A 22 13.26 -38.44 -14.22
N ALA A 23 13.90 -37.32 -14.55
CA ALA A 23 15.00 -37.25 -15.51
C ALA A 23 16.23 -38.02 -15.04
N ASP A 24 16.61 -37.90 -13.77
CA ASP A 24 17.71 -38.68 -13.18
C ASP A 24 17.42 -40.19 -13.17
N LYS A 25 16.16 -40.57 -13.00
CA LYS A 25 15.71 -41.97 -13.01
C LYS A 25 15.87 -42.58 -14.42
N LYS A 26 15.51 -41.82 -15.46
CA LYS A 26 15.67 -42.19 -16.87
C LYS A 26 17.15 -42.21 -17.27
N ALA A 27 17.93 -41.20 -16.91
CA ALA A 27 19.35 -41.09 -17.26
C ALA A 27 20.21 -42.20 -16.63
N LYS A 28 19.76 -42.77 -15.50
CA LYS A 28 20.43 -43.89 -14.81
C LYS A 28 19.88 -45.27 -15.19
N GLY A 29 19.01 -45.37 -16.21
CA GLY A 29 18.49 -46.65 -16.70
C GLY A 29 17.55 -47.39 -15.74
N LEU A 30 17.01 -46.73 -14.71
CA LEU A 30 16.09 -47.38 -13.76
C LEU A 30 14.67 -47.53 -14.35
N HIS A 31 14.01 -48.64 -14.03
CA HIS A 31 12.66 -48.93 -14.53
C HIS A 31 11.65 -47.84 -14.13
N MET A 32 10.93 -47.32 -15.13
CA MET A 32 9.87 -46.32 -14.96
C MET A 32 8.49 -46.98 -15.06
N ASN A 33 7.71 -46.87 -13.98
CA ASN A 33 6.34 -47.38 -13.92
C ASN A 33 5.40 -46.54 -14.82
N ARG A 34 4.20 -47.05 -15.12
CA ARG A 34 3.21 -46.40 -16.01
C ARG A 34 2.88 -44.94 -15.63
N VAL A 35 2.86 -44.63 -14.33
CA VAL A 35 2.62 -43.27 -13.81
C VAL A 35 3.81 -42.35 -14.06
N ASP A 36 5.04 -42.85 -13.88
CA ASP A 36 6.29 -42.12 -14.10
C ASP A 36 6.44 -41.75 -15.58
N ARG A 37 6.12 -42.68 -16.49
CA ARG A 37 6.13 -42.43 -17.95
C ARG A 37 5.14 -41.34 -18.36
N LYS A 38 3.92 -41.34 -17.80
CA LYS A 38 2.92 -40.29 -18.05
C LYS A 38 3.34 -38.91 -17.52
N LYS A 39 4.00 -38.85 -16.35
CA LYS A 39 4.51 -37.59 -15.79
C LYS A 39 5.68 -37.04 -16.61
N PHE A 40 6.62 -37.91 -17.00
CA PHE A 40 7.75 -37.51 -17.83
C PHE A 40 7.34 -37.00 -19.21
N ALA A 41 6.33 -37.62 -19.84
CA ALA A 41 5.75 -37.14 -21.09
C ALA A 41 5.12 -35.74 -20.94
N LYS A 42 4.39 -35.49 -19.84
CA LYS A 42 3.81 -34.16 -19.57
C LYS A 42 4.87 -33.10 -19.29
N GLU A 43 5.95 -33.45 -18.59
CA GLU A 43 7.10 -32.55 -18.40
C GLU A 43 7.80 -32.21 -19.72
N GLY A 44 7.95 -33.20 -20.62
CA GLY A 44 8.48 -32.97 -21.97
C GLY A 44 7.62 -32.00 -22.79
N VAL A 45 6.30 -32.18 -22.79
CA VAL A 45 5.36 -31.28 -23.48
C VAL A 45 5.40 -29.87 -22.90
N LYS A 46 5.48 -29.74 -21.57
CA LYS A 46 5.60 -28.44 -20.91
C LYS A 46 6.91 -27.74 -21.27
N LYS A 47 8.03 -28.47 -21.31
CA LYS A 47 9.34 -27.93 -21.68
C LYS A 47 9.37 -27.46 -23.14
N GLN A 48 8.77 -28.22 -24.05
CA GLN A 48 8.62 -27.81 -25.46
C GLN A 48 7.76 -26.54 -25.61
N PHE A 49 6.70 -26.40 -24.78
CA PHE A 49 5.87 -25.19 -24.78
C PHE A 49 6.64 -23.97 -24.24
N ASP A 50 7.37 -24.13 -23.14
CA ASP A 50 8.21 -23.07 -22.56
C ASP A 50 9.34 -22.64 -23.51
N ASP A 51 9.95 -23.58 -24.24
CA ASP A 51 10.97 -23.30 -25.25
C ASP A 51 10.38 -22.57 -26.48
N LYS A 52 9.15 -22.89 -26.89
CA LYS A 52 8.44 -22.15 -27.95
C LYS A 52 8.18 -20.70 -27.52
N ILE A 53 7.76 -20.47 -26.28
CA ILE A 53 7.54 -19.11 -25.74
C ILE A 53 8.85 -18.33 -25.72
N ARG A 54 9.95 -18.94 -25.24
CA ARG A 54 11.26 -18.27 -25.20
C ARG A 54 11.77 -17.89 -26.59
N LYS A 55 11.60 -18.77 -27.58
CA LYS A 55 11.96 -18.45 -28.97
C LYS A 55 11.12 -17.31 -29.53
N ALA A 56 9.81 -17.30 -29.27
CA ALA A 56 8.93 -16.21 -29.70
C ALA A 56 9.29 -14.86 -29.06
N VAL A 57 9.65 -14.85 -27.77
CA VAL A 57 10.09 -13.65 -27.06
C VAL A 57 11.44 -13.15 -27.59
N LYS A 58 12.37 -14.06 -27.88
CA LYS A 58 13.67 -13.71 -28.47
C LYS A 58 13.52 -13.08 -29.85
N HIS A 59 12.67 -13.67 -30.70
CA HIS A 59 12.36 -13.13 -32.02
C HIS A 59 11.73 -11.73 -31.94
N GLN A 60 10.81 -11.50 -31.00
CA GLN A 60 10.22 -10.16 -30.82
C GLN A 60 11.22 -9.12 -30.31
N LEU A 61 12.20 -9.54 -29.51
CA LEU A 61 13.28 -8.66 -29.07
C LEU A 61 14.23 -8.32 -30.23
N GLU A 62 14.59 -9.32 -31.06
CA GLU A 62 15.41 -9.12 -32.27
C GLU A 62 14.69 -8.20 -33.28
N GLU A 63 13.38 -8.38 -33.54
CA GLU A 63 12.60 -7.46 -34.39
C GLU A 63 12.53 -6.03 -33.85
N LEU A 64 12.53 -5.85 -32.52
CA LEU A 64 12.54 -4.53 -31.90
C LEU A 64 13.92 -3.87 -31.97
N GLU A 65 14.99 -4.65 -31.84
CA GLU A 65 16.36 -4.18 -32.04
C GLU A 65 16.60 -3.79 -33.51
N GLU A 66 16.19 -4.61 -34.48
CA GLU A 66 16.31 -4.29 -35.91
C GLU A 66 15.53 -3.02 -36.32
N ARG A 67 14.34 -2.81 -35.74
CA ARG A 67 13.58 -1.56 -35.93
C ARG A 67 14.22 -0.34 -35.29
N SER A 68 14.99 -0.52 -34.22
CA SER A 68 15.72 0.59 -33.58
C SER A 68 16.97 0.98 -34.38
N VAL A 69 17.62 0.02 -35.04
CA VAL A 69 18.83 0.25 -35.84
C VAL A 69 18.49 0.84 -37.23
N SER A 70 17.37 0.43 -37.84
CA SER A 70 16.87 1.01 -39.10
C SER A 70 16.47 2.50 -38.98
N SER A 71 16.27 3.03 -37.78
CA SER A 71 15.96 4.44 -37.53
C SER A 71 17.20 5.35 -37.46
N MET A 72 18.41 4.78 -37.50
CA MET A 72 19.67 5.50 -37.22
C MET A 72 20.67 5.50 -38.39
N SER A 73 20.30 5.02 -39.57
CA SER A 73 21.17 5.08 -40.75
C SER A 73 20.39 5.37 -42.03
N GLU A 74 20.16 6.65 -42.32
CA GLU A 74 20.20 7.19 -43.68
C GLU A 74 20.18 8.72 -43.62
N SER A 75 21.37 9.33 -43.70
CA SER A 75 21.55 10.73 -44.05
C SER A 75 22.35 10.79 -45.36
N SER A 76 21.72 11.21 -46.46
CA SER A 76 22.42 11.79 -47.60
C SER A 76 21.53 12.74 -48.41
N PHE A 77 21.90 14.02 -48.35
CA PHE A 77 21.74 15.16 -49.26
C PHE A 77 20.70 15.16 -50.41
N GLY A 78 19.86 16.21 -50.45
CA GLY A 78 19.14 16.65 -51.66
C GLY A 78 17.95 17.59 -51.41
N SER A 79 18.09 18.86 -51.80
CA SER A 79 17.24 20.06 -51.59
C SER A 79 15.76 19.98 -52.01
N GLN A 80 14.86 20.69 -51.29
CA GLN A 80 13.71 21.53 -51.76
C GLN A 80 12.89 22.13 -50.56
N PRO A 81 12.10 23.23 -50.75
CA PRO A 81 11.98 24.36 -49.80
C PRO A 81 10.83 24.30 -48.78
N PRO A 82 10.78 25.22 -47.78
CA PRO A 82 9.87 25.08 -46.63
C PRO A 82 8.54 25.86 -46.79
N PRO A 83 7.39 25.34 -46.30
CA PRO A 83 6.21 26.15 -46.12
C PRO A 83 6.08 26.68 -44.67
N LYS A 84 6.21 28.02 -44.60
CA LYS A 84 5.69 29.03 -43.66
C LYS A 84 5.00 28.57 -42.36
N LYS A 85 5.60 28.93 -41.21
CA LYS A 85 4.95 28.97 -39.88
C LYS A 85 4.18 30.29 -39.69
N LYS A 86 2.87 30.22 -39.42
CA LYS A 86 2.09 31.36 -38.89
C LYS A 86 2.28 31.46 -37.38
N ARG A 87 2.68 32.66 -36.95
CA ARG A 87 2.88 33.12 -35.56
C ARG A 87 1.55 33.62 -35.02
N VAL A 88 1.24 33.36 -33.74
CA VAL A 88 0.16 34.07 -33.03
C VAL A 88 0.64 34.47 -31.64
N SER A 89 0.56 35.77 -31.37
CA SER A 89 0.84 36.47 -30.12
C SER A 89 -0.34 36.39 -29.16
N PHE A 90 -0.08 36.27 -27.87
CA PHE A 90 -1.07 36.52 -26.83
C PHE A 90 -1.02 37.99 -26.40
N SER A 91 -2.17 38.63 -26.32
CA SER A 91 -2.36 39.85 -25.54
C SER A 91 -3.45 39.62 -24.49
N SER A 92 -3.30 40.38 -23.41
CA SER A 92 -4.00 40.36 -22.14
C SER A 92 -5.29 41.19 -22.15
N ALA A 93 -6.38 40.63 -21.61
CA ALA A 93 -7.32 41.24 -20.65
C ALA A 93 -8.79 40.81 -20.85
N LEU A 94 -9.49 40.74 -19.69
CA LEU A 94 -10.95 40.65 -19.43
C LEU A 94 -11.63 39.31 -19.76
N GLU A 95 -12.18 38.53 -18.81
CA GLU A 95 -13.18 38.73 -17.72
C GLU A 95 -14.61 38.28 -18.10
N HIS A 96 -15.19 37.52 -17.16
CA HIS A 96 -16.60 37.22 -16.90
C HIS A 96 -17.49 36.39 -17.87
N HIS A 97 -17.80 35.18 -17.38
CA HIS A 97 -19.14 34.57 -17.19
C HIS A 97 -19.92 33.89 -18.34
N LYS A 98 -20.46 32.71 -17.96
CA LYS A 98 -21.69 31.98 -18.40
C LYS A 98 -21.60 31.01 -19.60
N LEU A 99 -21.82 29.74 -19.22
CA LEU A 99 -22.83 28.77 -19.72
C LEU A 99 -23.03 28.54 -21.23
N PHE A 100 -23.31 27.25 -21.52
CA PHE A 100 -23.73 26.63 -22.79
C PHE A 100 -22.56 26.33 -23.77
N ASP A 101 -22.56 25.24 -24.55
CA ASP A 101 -23.55 24.19 -24.73
C ASP A 101 -22.89 22.90 -25.21
N LYS A 102 -23.56 21.78 -24.94
CA LYS A 102 -23.21 20.48 -25.54
C LYS A 102 -23.74 20.45 -26.97
N LYS A 103 -22.94 20.88 -27.94
CA LYS A 103 -22.93 20.34 -29.31
C LYS A 103 -21.83 21.00 -30.11
N GLU A 104 -21.15 20.16 -30.90
CA GLU A 104 -20.24 20.53 -31.99
C GLU A 104 -18.80 20.90 -31.61
N MET A 105 -17.99 19.88 -31.34
CA MET A 105 -16.74 19.65 -32.08
C MET A 105 -16.47 18.14 -32.15
N ASN A 106 -16.53 17.59 -33.36
CA ASN A 106 -16.09 16.23 -33.68
C ASN A 106 -14.56 16.18 -33.58
N LEU A 107 -14.06 15.78 -32.41
CA LEU A 107 -12.68 15.33 -32.21
C LEU A 107 -12.72 13.81 -32.05
N GLU A 108 -12.08 13.09 -32.98
CA GLU A 108 -11.80 11.67 -32.81
C GLU A 108 -10.78 11.48 -31.68
N ILE A 109 -11.29 11.30 -30.46
CA ILE A 109 -10.49 10.90 -29.31
C ILE A 109 -10.14 9.42 -29.50
N LYS A 110 -8.90 9.13 -29.95
CA LYS A 110 -8.34 7.78 -29.76
C LYS A 110 -8.20 7.54 -28.26
N ALA A 111 -8.92 6.53 -27.76
CA ALA A 111 -8.84 6.13 -26.36
C ALA A 111 -7.42 5.68 -26.03
N SER A 112 -6.84 6.28 -24.98
CA SER A 112 -5.64 5.76 -24.33
C SER A 112 -5.87 4.31 -23.89
N THR A 113 -4.92 3.43 -24.18
CA THR A 113 -4.92 2.02 -23.76
C THR A 113 -4.50 1.83 -22.30
N ALA A 114 -4.27 2.92 -21.55
CA ALA A 114 -3.94 2.87 -20.13
C ALA A 114 -5.20 2.67 -19.26
N SER A 115 -5.22 1.58 -18.49
CA SER A 115 -6.31 1.27 -17.55
C SER A 115 -6.25 2.18 -16.32
N PRO A 116 -7.37 2.81 -15.89
CA PRO A 116 -7.44 3.53 -14.63
C PRO A 116 -7.42 2.53 -13.46
N GLY A 117 -6.44 2.66 -12.56
CA GLY A 117 -6.47 2.13 -11.19
C GLY A 117 -6.72 0.63 -11.05
N LYS A 118 -5.64 -0.17 -11.12
CA LYS A 118 -5.62 -1.52 -10.54
C LYS A 118 -4.59 -1.56 -9.41
N SER A 119 -5.10 -1.74 -8.20
CA SER A 119 -4.38 -2.30 -7.06
C SER A 119 -3.68 -3.59 -7.48
N CYS A 120 -2.34 -3.60 -7.50
CA CYS A 120 -1.53 -4.77 -7.81
C CYS A 120 -1.40 -5.70 -6.58
N LEU A 121 -2.51 -6.35 -6.23
CA LEU A 121 -2.49 -7.58 -5.44
C LEU A 121 -1.85 -8.69 -6.29
N ARG A 122 -0.65 -9.15 -5.90
CA ARG A 122 -0.02 -10.33 -6.50
C ARG A 122 -0.68 -11.61 -5.94
N PRO A 123 -0.96 -12.64 -6.75
CA PRO A 123 -1.41 -13.92 -6.23
C PRO A 123 -0.27 -14.64 -5.50
N LYS A 124 -0.56 -15.19 -4.31
CA LYS A 124 0.35 -16.07 -3.55
C LYS A 124 0.85 -17.22 -4.46
N LYS A 125 2.16 -17.30 -4.67
CA LYS A 125 2.82 -18.53 -5.13
C LYS A 125 2.66 -19.60 -4.05
N LYS A 126 2.13 -20.76 -4.40
CA LYS A 126 2.18 -21.96 -3.54
C LYS A 126 3.63 -22.40 -3.43
N GLY A 127 4.22 -22.21 -2.25
CA GLY A 127 5.52 -22.76 -1.88
C GLY A 127 5.38 -24.19 -1.37
N ASP A 128 6.31 -25.03 -1.80
CA ASP A 128 6.48 -26.43 -1.44
C ASP A 128 6.61 -26.66 0.08
N LYS A 129 5.81 -27.58 0.61
CA LYS A 129 6.05 -28.17 1.94
C LYS A 129 7.23 -29.16 1.83
N LYS A 130 8.38 -28.81 2.39
CA LYS A 130 9.43 -29.79 2.73
C LYS A 130 9.31 -30.16 4.21
N LYS A 131 9.05 -31.44 4.44
CA LYS A 131 9.08 -32.12 5.74
C LYS A 131 10.53 -32.28 6.21
N GLU A 132 10.84 -31.83 7.42
CA GLU A 132 11.95 -32.35 8.20
C GLU A 132 11.56 -33.70 8.82
N LYS A 133 12.48 -34.65 8.75
CA LYS A 133 12.38 -35.98 9.36
C LYS A 133 13.23 -35.99 10.62
N LYS A 134 12.61 -36.25 11.78
CA LYS A 134 13.29 -36.75 12.98
C LYS A 134 13.77 -38.18 12.73
N ALA A 135 14.99 -38.46 13.17
CA ALA A 135 15.63 -39.78 13.16
C ALA A 135 15.03 -40.68 14.26
N LYS A 136 14.92 -41.99 13.96
CA LYS A 136 14.66 -43.05 14.93
C LYS A 136 16.01 -43.62 15.40
N LYS A 137 16.15 -43.88 16.71
CA LYS A 137 17.01 -44.94 17.25
C LYS A 137 16.10 -46.09 17.69
N GLU A 138 16.49 -47.30 17.33
CA GLU A 138 15.90 -48.59 17.70
C GLU A 138 16.34 -49.02 19.11
N VAL A 139 15.52 -49.81 19.81
CA VAL A 139 15.77 -51.11 20.49
C VAL A 139 14.39 -51.54 21.06
N LYS A 140 13.72 -52.57 20.52
CA LYS A 140 13.75 -54.02 20.80
C LYS A 140 13.10 -54.42 22.14
N VAL A 141 12.09 -55.29 22.02
CA VAL A 141 11.23 -55.90 23.04
C VAL A 141 11.91 -57.11 23.70
N GLN A 142 11.72 -57.27 25.02
CA GLN A 142 11.64 -58.52 25.81
C GLN A 142 11.43 -58.10 27.29
N ARG A 143 10.81 -58.82 28.23
CA ARG A 143 9.72 -59.81 28.40
C ARG A 143 9.75 -60.11 29.92
N VAL A 144 8.63 -60.56 30.51
CA VAL A 144 8.47 -61.22 31.84
C VAL A 144 8.36 -60.22 33.01
N GLU A 145 7.17 -60.06 33.63
CA GLU A 145 6.61 -60.79 34.83
C GLU A 145 7.58 -60.70 36.02
N SER A 146 7.21 -60.49 37.28
CA SER A 146 5.99 -60.53 38.11
C SER A 146 6.37 -59.75 39.40
N GLU A 147 5.45 -59.13 40.13
CA GLU A 147 4.90 -59.58 41.44
C GLU A 147 4.38 -58.26 42.06
N GLU A 148 3.08 -58.12 42.28
CA GLU A 148 2.32 -58.54 43.47
C GLU A 148 2.28 -57.45 44.55
N ASP A 149 1.14 -57.47 45.22
CA ASP A 149 0.76 -56.79 46.44
C ASP A 149 0.28 -55.33 46.40
N GLU A 150 -0.86 -55.00 46.99
CA GLU A 150 -2.02 -55.78 47.44
C GLU A 150 -3.09 -54.76 47.85
N GLN A 151 -4.36 -55.07 47.54
CA GLN A 151 -5.55 -54.87 48.39
C GLN A 151 -5.91 -53.44 48.88
N MET A 152 -7.17 -53.02 49.04
CA MET A 152 -8.47 -53.68 49.27
C MET A 152 -9.53 -52.60 48.87
N ASP A 153 -10.61 -52.94 48.14
CA ASP A 153 -11.93 -53.33 48.71
C ASP A 153 -12.75 -52.09 49.13
N GLN A 154 -14.06 -51.91 48.88
CA GLN A 154 -15.17 -52.83 48.70
C GLN A 154 -16.42 -52.06 48.19
N GLY A 155 -17.32 -52.76 47.47
CA GLY A 155 -18.80 -52.62 47.39
C GLY A 155 -19.49 -51.29 47.06
N GLU A 156 -20.25 -51.22 45.95
CA GLU A 156 -21.74 -51.25 45.86
C GLU A 156 -22.32 -49.81 45.85
N GLU A 157 -23.37 -49.37 45.14
CA GLU A 157 -24.38 -49.92 44.23
C GLU A 157 -24.99 -48.74 43.42
N HIS A 158 -25.50 -49.04 42.23
CA HIS A 158 -26.57 -48.40 41.42
C HIS A 158 -26.89 -46.87 41.37
N ASN A 159 -26.82 -46.36 40.12
CA ASN A 159 -27.82 -45.59 39.34
C ASN A 159 -28.43 -44.27 39.89
N GLU A 160 -28.11 -43.13 39.25
CA GLU A 160 -29.01 -42.40 38.32
C GLU A 160 -28.52 -40.96 38.02
N LYS A 161 -28.67 -40.59 36.75
CA LYS A 161 -28.93 -39.25 36.17
C LYS A 161 -27.76 -38.27 35.92
N GLU A 162 -27.71 -37.97 34.63
CA GLU A 162 -26.88 -37.03 33.88
C GLU A 162 -26.92 -35.61 34.44
N ASN A 163 -25.72 -35.03 34.59
CA ASN A 163 -25.48 -33.61 34.78
C ASN A 163 -24.51 -33.18 33.66
N GLU A 164 -24.97 -32.35 32.72
CA GLU A 164 -24.10 -31.72 31.71
C GLU A 164 -23.53 -30.42 32.29
N SER A 165 -22.23 -30.43 32.56
CA SER A 165 -21.39 -29.26 32.78
C SER A 165 -20.81 -28.78 31.44
N GLU A 166 -21.05 -27.52 31.08
CA GLU A 166 -20.34 -26.85 29.99
C GLU A 166 -19.04 -26.22 30.54
N GLU A 167 -17.90 -26.79 30.15
CA GLU A 167 -16.59 -26.12 30.19
C GLU A 167 -16.08 -25.87 28.76
N GLU A 168 -15.36 -24.76 28.65
CA GLU A 168 -14.78 -24.15 27.45
C GLU A 168 -13.72 -25.04 26.78
N GLU A 169 -13.67 -25.01 25.44
CA GLU A 169 -12.38 -24.99 24.72
C GLU A 169 -12.51 -24.24 23.39
N GLY A 170 -11.59 -23.30 23.20
CA GLY A 170 -11.31 -22.68 21.92
C GLY A 170 -10.29 -23.49 21.11
N GLU A 171 -10.69 -23.93 19.92
CA GLU A 171 -9.80 -24.10 18.77
C GLU A 171 -10.62 -23.91 17.49
N GLU A 172 -10.22 -22.94 16.64
CA GLU A 172 -10.73 -22.81 15.27
C GLU A 172 -10.24 -23.98 14.41
N VAL A 173 -10.81 -25.17 14.65
CA VAL A 173 -10.88 -26.20 13.64
C VAL A 173 -11.74 -25.65 12.53
N GLN A 174 -11.15 -25.51 11.33
CA GLN A 174 -11.87 -25.29 10.09
C GLN A 174 -13.13 -26.16 10.13
N LYS A 175 -14.31 -25.54 10.31
CA LYS A 175 -15.59 -26.21 10.10
C LYS A 175 -15.58 -26.66 8.64
N VAL A 176 -15.09 -27.88 8.41
CA VAL A 176 -15.48 -28.69 7.26
C VAL A 176 -16.98 -28.59 7.31
N VAL A 177 -17.54 -27.88 6.33
CA VAL A 177 -18.97 -27.79 6.15
C VAL A 177 -19.45 -29.23 6.15
N LYS A 178 -19.94 -29.72 7.30
CA LYS A 178 -20.69 -30.97 7.38
C LYS A 178 -21.76 -30.73 6.35
N LYS A 179 -21.65 -31.41 5.20
CA LYS A 179 -22.68 -31.38 4.16
C LYS A 179 -23.98 -31.54 4.92
N LYS A 180 -24.83 -30.50 4.94
CA LYS A 180 -26.16 -30.61 5.56
C LYS A 180 -26.74 -31.91 5.01
N ARG A 181 -26.79 -32.96 5.84
CA ARG A 181 -27.39 -34.24 5.46
C ARG A 181 -28.81 -33.83 5.14
N ILE A 182 -29.16 -33.96 3.86
CA ILE A 182 -30.52 -33.67 3.42
C ILE A 182 -31.39 -34.54 4.32
N GLN A 183 -32.21 -33.94 5.18
CA GLN A 183 -33.29 -34.67 5.84
C GLN A 183 -34.22 -35.09 4.71
N VAL A 184 -34.07 -36.35 4.34
CA VAL A 184 -34.89 -37.05 3.38
C VAL A 184 -35.91 -37.81 4.21
N THR A 185 -37.20 -37.63 3.94
CA THR A 185 -38.28 -38.40 4.60
C THR A 185 -38.02 -39.90 4.43
N LYS A 186 -38.46 -40.74 5.38
CA LYS A 186 -38.22 -42.20 5.33
C LYS A 186 -38.63 -42.82 3.98
N SER A 187 -39.77 -42.38 3.41
CA SER A 187 -40.26 -42.83 2.10
C SER A 187 -39.33 -42.49 0.92
N VAL A 188 -38.67 -41.34 0.96
CA VAL A 188 -37.75 -40.90 -0.10
C VAL A 188 -36.40 -41.62 0.04
N LYS A 189 -36.01 -42.04 1.25
CA LYS A 189 -34.79 -42.83 1.48
C LYS A 189 -34.95 -44.28 1.00
N GLU A 190 -36.12 -44.88 1.19
CA GLU A 190 -36.46 -46.24 0.71
C GLU A 190 -36.48 -46.31 -0.82
N THR A 191 -37.15 -45.37 -1.49
CA THR A 191 -37.14 -45.26 -2.97
C THR A 191 -35.75 -44.98 -3.55
N LEU A 192 -34.86 -44.30 -2.82
CA LEU A 192 -33.47 -44.07 -3.21
C LEU A 192 -32.55 -45.30 -3.06
N MET A 193 -32.96 -46.34 -2.33
CA MET A 193 -32.20 -47.58 -2.16
C MET A 193 -32.56 -48.66 -3.18
N THR A 194 -33.76 -48.61 -3.75
CA THR A 194 -34.23 -49.57 -4.77
C THR A 194 -33.90 -49.17 -6.22
N LEU A 195 -33.48 -47.93 -6.47
CA LEU A 195 -33.21 -47.42 -7.82
C LEU A 195 -31.73 -47.57 -8.26
N PRO A 196 -31.47 -47.94 -9.54
CA PRO A 196 -30.13 -47.95 -10.15
C PRO A 196 -29.38 -46.61 -10.05
N ARG A 197 -28.05 -46.64 -10.00
CA ARG A 197 -27.18 -45.45 -9.83
C ARG A 197 -27.47 -44.28 -10.78
N LYS A 198 -27.86 -44.54 -12.04
CA LYS A 198 -28.20 -43.51 -13.04
C LYS A 198 -29.55 -42.83 -12.71
N GLU A 199 -30.53 -43.58 -12.28
CA GLU A 199 -31.87 -43.09 -11.91
C GLU A 199 -31.86 -42.40 -10.56
N ARG A 200 -31.07 -42.91 -9.61
CA ARG A 200 -30.77 -42.23 -8.34
C ARG A 200 -30.23 -40.82 -8.55
N LYS A 201 -29.36 -40.63 -9.54
CA LYS A 201 -28.80 -39.33 -9.91
C LYS A 201 -29.83 -38.42 -10.58
N LYS A 202 -30.72 -38.97 -11.42
CA LYS A 202 -31.84 -38.22 -12.01
C LYS A 202 -32.86 -37.80 -10.95
N PHE A 203 -33.25 -38.69 -10.05
CA PHE A 203 -34.20 -38.43 -8.97
C PHE A 203 -33.68 -37.41 -7.94
N LEU A 204 -32.38 -37.45 -7.59
CA LEU A 204 -31.76 -36.39 -6.79
C LEU A 204 -31.73 -35.04 -7.51
N LYS A 205 -31.54 -35.04 -8.83
CA LYS A 205 -31.58 -33.83 -9.66
C LYS A 205 -33.00 -33.28 -9.75
N GLU A 206 -34.00 -34.16 -9.80
CA GLU A 206 -35.42 -33.83 -9.83
C GLU A 206 -35.93 -33.31 -8.48
N LEU A 207 -35.50 -33.92 -7.36
CA LEU A 207 -35.75 -33.40 -6.01
C LEU A 207 -35.02 -32.07 -5.77
N ALA A 208 -33.82 -31.89 -6.32
CA ALA A 208 -33.12 -30.60 -6.28
C ALA A 208 -33.80 -29.54 -7.16
N ALA A 209 -34.42 -29.93 -8.28
CA ALA A 209 -35.22 -29.07 -9.15
C ALA A 209 -36.55 -28.69 -8.48
N LYS A 210 -37.24 -29.65 -7.84
CA LYS A 210 -38.44 -29.41 -7.02
C LYS A 210 -38.15 -28.50 -5.81
N LYS A 211 -36.94 -28.58 -5.23
CA LYS A 211 -36.46 -27.65 -4.18
C LYS A 211 -35.96 -26.29 -4.69
N LYS A 212 -35.83 -26.09 -5.99
CA LYS A 212 -35.38 -24.83 -6.61
C LYS A 212 -36.28 -24.47 -7.80
N PRO A 213 -37.50 -23.95 -7.55
CA PRO A 213 -38.45 -23.61 -8.61
C PRO A 213 -37.88 -22.61 -9.64
N ASN A 214 -36.90 -21.79 -9.25
CA ASN A 214 -36.27 -20.79 -10.12
C ASN A 214 -35.02 -21.27 -10.87
N LEU A 215 -34.70 -22.57 -10.86
CA LEU A 215 -33.45 -23.07 -11.45
C LEU A 215 -33.47 -22.95 -12.99
N VAL A 216 -34.59 -23.31 -13.62
CA VAL A 216 -34.79 -23.18 -15.08
C VAL A 216 -34.74 -21.72 -15.50
N LEU A 217 -35.43 -20.84 -14.76
CA LEU A 217 -35.41 -19.39 -14.99
C LEU A 217 -33.98 -18.83 -14.87
N GLY A 218 -33.23 -19.26 -13.86
CA GLY A 218 -31.84 -18.85 -13.67
C GLY A 218 -30.92 -19.31 -14.81
N GLU A 219 -31.14 -20.49 -15.38
CA GLU A 219 -30.39 -20.99 -16.54
C GLU A 219 -30.69 -20.18 -17.81
N GLN A 220 -31.97 -19.87 -18.07
CA GLN A 220 -32.36 -19.00 -19.19
C GLN A 220 -31.75 -17.59 -19.05
N CYS A 221 -31.80 -17.02 -17.84
CA CYS A 221 -31.19 -15.72 -17.56
C CYS A 221 -29.66 -15.73 -17.80
N LYS A 222 -28.98 -16.83 -17.47
CA LYS A 222 -27.53 -16.99 -17.70
C LYS A 222 -27.17 -17.07 -19.17
N GLN A 223 -27.94 -17.80 -19.97
CA GLN A 223 -27.70 -17.92 -21.41
C GLN A 223 -27.74 -16.55 -22.07
N LEU A 224 -28.77 -15.75 -21.76
CA LEU A 224 -28.87 -14.37 -22.23
C LEU A 224 -27.75 -13.49 -21.68
N TRP A 225 -27.39 -13.66 -20.41
CA TRP A 225 -26.29 -12.91 -19.78
C TRP A 225 -24.93 -13.17 -20.45
N GLU A 226 -24.60 -14.40 -20.85
CA GLU A 226 -23.34 -14.68 -21.54
C GLU A 226 -23.27 -14.00 -22.92
N VAL A 227 -24.40 -13.93 -23.63
CA VAL A 227 -24.52 -13.18 -24.88
C VAL A 227 -24.33 -11.68 -24.66
N ILE A 228 -24.95 -11.12 -23.62
CA ILE A 228 -24.85 -9.69 -23.25
C ILE A 228 -23.43 -9.32 -22.79
N ARG A 229 -22.76 -10.22 -22.07
CA ARG A 229 -21.43 -9.98 -21.49
C ARG A 229 -20.31 -10.10 -22.52
N SER A 230 -20.51 -10.89 -23.57
CA SER A 230 -19.50 -11.08 -24.63
C SER A 230 -19.28 -9.80 -25.42
N GLY A 231 -18.04 -9.29 -25.42
CA GLY A 231 -17.66 -8.12 -26.24
C GLY A 231 -17.63 -8.39 -27.75
N LYS A 232 -17.84 -9.65 -28.17
CA LYS A 232 -17.87 -10.06 -29.59
C LYS A 232 -19.29 -10.02 -30.19
N THR A 233 -20.31 -9.74 -29.37
CA THR A 233 -21.71 -9.75 -29.79
C THR A 233 -22.06 -8.45 -30.54
N LYS A 234 -22.75 -8.56 -31.67
CA LYS A 234 -23.27 -7.40 -32.42
C LYS A 234 -24.25 -6.58 -31.55
N LYS A 235 -24.28 -5.26 -31.74
CA LYS A 235 -25.09 -4.34 -30.93
C LYS A 235 -26.58 -4.69 -30.93
N ASP A 236 -27.13 -5.00 -32.11
CA ASP A 236 -28.56 -5.32 -32.27
C ASP A 236 -28.95 -6.59 -31.52
N LEU A 237 -28.14 -7.66 -31.64
CA LEU A 237 -28.37 -8.92 -30.92
C LEU A 237 -28.24 -8.74 -29.40
N LYS A 238 -27.39 -7.80 -28.97
CA LYS A 238 -27.21 -7.46 -27.56
C LYS A 238 -28.46 -6.77 -27.02
N GLU A 239 -29.01 -5.80 -27.74
CA GLU A 239 -30.24 -5.10 -27.37
C GLU A 239 -31.44 -6.04 -27.33
N GLU A 240 -31.61 -6.91 -28.33
CA GLU A 240 -32.65 -7.94 -28.34
C GLU A 240 -32.55 -8.89 -27.14
N SER A 241 -31.33 -9.31 -26.80
CA SER A 241 -31.07 -10.18 -25.64
C SER A 241 -31.38 -9.46 -24.32
N VAL A 242 -31.12 -8.15 -24.24
CA VAL A 242 -31.47 -7.33 -23.08
C VAL A 242 -32.99 -7.25 -22.92
N GLU A 243 -33.75 -7.02 -23.98
CA GLU A 243 -35.22 -6.97 -23.93
C GLU A 243 -35.84 -8.30 -23.52
N LYS A 244 -35.33 -9.41 -24.08
CA LYS A 244 -35.73 -10.77 -23.67
C LYS A 244 -35.44 -11.00 -22.18
N LEU A 245 -34.27 -10.56 -21.71
CA LEU A 245 -33.89 -10.71 -20.31
C LEU A 245 -34.80 -9.89 -19.38
N ILE A 246 -35.12 -8.64 -19.74
CA ILE A 246 -36.01 -7.76 -18.96
C ILE A 246 -37.38 -8.41 -18.76
N LYS A 247 -37.97 -8.95 -19.83
CA LYS A 247 -39.27 -9.63 -19.78
C LYS A 247 -39.25 -10.86 -18.86
N LEU A 248 -38.13 -11.60 -18.83
CA LEU A 248 -37.99 -12.78 -17.97
C LEU A 248 -37.81 -12.46 -16.48
N VAL A 249 -37.10 -11.36 -16.17
CA VAL A 249 -36.76 -11.03 -14.77
C VAL A 249 -37.78 -10.15 -14.07
N LYS A 250 -38.60 -9.38 -14.81
CA LYS A 250 -39.62 -8.47 -14.24
C LYS A 250 -40.58 -9.22 -13.31
N GLY A 251 -40.77 -8.72 -12.09
CA GLY A 251 -41.61 -9.32 -11.04
C GLY A 251 -40.99 -10.53 -10.33
N LYS A 252 -39.75 -10.90 -10.68
CA LYS A 252 -39.03 -12.06 -10.12
C LYS A 252 -37.64 -11.67 -9.59
N LEU A 253 -37.31 -10.38 -9.54
CA LEU A 253 -35.98 -9.89 -9.16
C LEU A 253 -35.64 -10.26 -7.72
N LYS A 254 -36.60 -10.16 -6.78
CA LYS A 254 -36.40 -10.55 -5.37
C LYS A 254 -35.94 -12.01 -5.23
N ASN A 255 -36.44 -12.90 -6.09
CA ASN A 255 -36.08 -14.32 -6.06
C ASN A 255 -34.70 -14.60 -6.66
N LEU A 256 -34.24 -13.74 -7.57
CA LEU A 256 -33.01 -13.92 -8.34
C LEU A 256 -31.80 -13.23 -7.69
N VAL A 257 -32.00 -12.14 -6.96
CA VAL A 257 -30.89 -11.30 -6.44
C VAL A 257 -30.08 -11.95 -5.33
N TYR A 258 -30.66 -12.85 -4.55
CA TYR A 258 -29.97 -13.52 -3.43
C TYR A 258 -29.11 -14.72 -3.84
N SER A 259 -29.22 -15.18 -5.08
CA SER A 259 -28.47 -16.34 -5.56
C SER A 259 -27.13 -15.92 -6.19
N HIS A 260 -26.06 -16.65 -5.87
CA HIS A 260 -24.68 -16.39 -6.32
C HIS A 260 -24.55 -16.23 -7.84
N ASP A 261 -25.37 -16.99 -8.56
CA ASP A 261 -25.26 -17.10 -10.00
C ASP A 261 -26.11 -16.06 -10.74
N THR A 262 -27.30 -15.77 -10.22
CA THR A 262 -28.29 -14.88 -10.85
C THR A 262 -28.13 -13.43 -10.41
N SER A 263 -27.51 -13.16 -9.26
CA SER A 263 -27.12 -11.79 -8.83
C SER A 263 -26.25 -11.08 -9.89
N ARG A 264 -25.25 -11.78 -10.45
CA ARG A 264 -24.39 -11.24 -11.52
C ARG A 264 -25.16 -10.87 -12.78
N VAL A 265 -26.24 -11.59 -13.09
CA VAL A 265 -27.10 -11.28 -14.25
C VAL A 265 -27.80 -9.94 -14.03
N ILE A 266 -28.36 -9.73 -12.85
CA ILE A 266 -29.04 -8.47 -12.49
C ILE A 266 -28.03 -7.31 -12.43
N GLU A 267 -26.83 -7.53 -11.87
CA GLU A 267 -25.75 -6.53 -11.88
C GLU A 267 -25.38 -6.09 -13.31
N CYS A 268 -25.33 -7.04 -14.25
CA CYS A 268 -25.03 -6.76 -15.64
C CYS A 268 -26.14 -5.94 -16.29
N LEU A 269 -27.40 -6.32 -16.05
CA LEU A 269 -28.57 -5.62 -16.59
C LEU A 269 -28.62 -4.17 -16.09
N TYR A 270 -28.36 -3.93 -14.80
CA TYR A 270 -28.34 -2.60 -14.20
C TYR A 270 -27.19 -1.72 -14.73
N LYS A 271 -26.10 -2.34 -15.20
CA LYS A 271 -24.93 -1.65 -15.76
C LYS A 271 -25.18 -1.10 -17.16
N GLU A 272 -26.12 -1.64 -17.93
CA GLU A 272 -26.38 -1.30 -19.35
C GLU A 272 -26.90 0.15 -19.57
N ARG A 273 -27.07 0.93 -18.49
CA ARG A 273 -27.40 2.38 -18.49
C ARG A 273 -28.75 2.78 -19.10
N ARG A 274 -29.67 1.84 -19.27
CA ARG A 274 -31.08 2.09 -19.57
C ARG A 274 -31.83 2.58 -18.32
N GLU A 275 -32.34 3.81 -18.34
CA GLU A 275 -33.00 4.44 -17.18
C GLU A 275 -34.31 3.75 -16.79
N ASP A 276 -35.13 3.40 -17.79
CA ASP A 276 -36.36 2.61 -17.65
C ASP A 276 -36.10 1.30 -16.90
N VAL A 277 -35.05 0.58 -17.30
CA VAL A 277 -34.65 -0.70 -16.70
C VAL A 277 -34.14 -0.52 -15.28
N ARG A 278 -33.34 0.53 -15.04
CA ARG A 278 -32.81 0.82 -13.70
C ARG A 278 -33.91 1.20 -12.72
N ASN A 279 -34.86 2.02 -13.14
CA ASN A 279 -35.98 2.43 -12.29
C ASN A 279 -36.86 1.22 -11.97
N MET A 280 -37.19 0.39 -12.96
CA MET A 280 -37.93 -0.86 -12.74
C MET A 280 -37.22 -1.78 -11.73
N ILE A 281 -35.91 -2.01 -11.89
CA ILE A 281 -35.14 -2.85 -10.96
C ILE A 281 -35.07 -2.22 -9.56
N TYR A 282 -34.92 -0.89 -9.50
CA TYR A 282 -34.87 -0.15 -8.25
C TYR A 282 -36.18 -0.29 -7.49
N ASP A 283 -37.32 -0.01 -8.13
CA ASP A 283 -38.63 -0.02 -7.49
C ASP A 283 -39.00 -1.41 -6.94
N GLU A 284 -38.65 -2.49 -7.66
CA GLU A 284 -38.93 -3.85 -7.20
C GLU A 284 -38.04 -4.29 -6.02
N LEU A 285 -36.78 -3.83 -5.98
CA LEU A 285 -35.78 -4.28 -5.01
C LEU A 285 -35.57 -3.34 -3.82
N PHE A 286 -36.03 -2.08 -3.91
CA PHE A 286 -35.76 -1.05 -2.90
C PHE A 286 -36.25 -1.45 -1.50
N ALA A 287 -37.43 -2.08 -1.40
CA ALA A 287 -37.98 -2.54 -0.11
C ALA A 287 -37.07 -3.55 0.62
N ASP A 288 -36.21 -4.27 -0.11
CA ASP A 288 -35.31 -5.29 0.43
C ASP A 288 -33.87 -4.76 0.62
N ILE A 289 -33.60 -3.45 0.41
CA ILE A 289 -32.23 -2.91 0.28
C ILE A 289 -31.34 -3.19 1.50
N VAL A 290 -31.87 -3.08 2.71
CA VAL A 290 -31.13 -3.36 3.97
C VAL A 290 -30.79 -4.84 4.07
N LYS A 291 -31.77 -5.71 3.80
CA LYS A 291 -31.60 -7.17 3.81
C LYS A 291 -30.62 -7.63 2.73
N MET A 292 -30.68 -7.03 1.54
CA MET A 292 -29.76 -7.27 0.44
C MET A 292 -28.34 -6.86 0.80
N SER A 293 -28.16 -5.74 1.51
CA SER A 293 -26.84 -5.28 1.97
C SER A 293 -26.18 -6.27 2.91
N LYS A 294 -26.96 -6.92 3.80
CA LYS A 294 -26.47 -7.95 4.73
C LYS A 294 -26.19 -9.30 4.07
N SER A 295 -26.62 -9.50 2.80
CA SER A 295 -26.42 -10.75 2.08
C SER A 295 -25.04 -10.86 1.44
N LYS A 296 -24.42 -12.05 1.54
CA LYS A 296 -23.13 -12.36 0.92
C LYS A 296 -23.06 -12.06 -0.60
N TYR A 297 -24.18 -12.24 -1.31
CA TYR A 297 -24.24 -12.07 -2.76
C TYR A 297 -24.96 -10.79 -3.17
N ALA A 298 -26.13 -10.50 -2.60
CA ALA A 298 -26.93 -9.34 -3.02
C ALA A 298 -26.27 -7.99 -2.69
N ARG A 299 -25.34 -7.93 -1.73
CA ARG A 299 -24.56 -6.72 -1.42
C ARG A 299 -23.85 -6.11 -2.63
N PHE A 300 -23.35 -6.95 -3.54
CA PHE A 300 -22.66 -6.48 -4.74
C PHE A 300 -23.62 -5.74 -5.64
N PHE A 301 -24.87 -6.20 -5.73
CA PHE A 301 -25.92 -5.50 -6.44
C PHE A 301 -26.26 -4.16 -5.76
N VAL A 302 -26.36 -4.10 -4.43
CA VAL A 302 -26.56 -2.82 -3.70
C VAL A 302 -25.42 -1.84 -3.98
N THR A 303 -24.16 -2.30 -3.97
CA THR A 303 -23.00 -1.49 -4.38
C THR A 303 -23.17 -0.93 -5.80
N LYS A 304 -23.77 -1.67 -6.74
CA LYS A 304 -24.06 -1.20 -8.10
C LYS A 304 -25.19 -0.18 -8.13
N MET A 305 -26.24 -0.37 -7.32
CA MET A 305 -27.32 0.60 -7.15
C MET A 305 -26.77 1.94 -6.63
N ILE A 306 -25.87 1.91 -5.65
CA ILE A 306 -25.22 3.12 -5.14
C ILE A 306 -24.33 3.75 -6.23
N LYS A 307 -23.47 2.97 -6.89
CA LYS A 307 -22.53 3.50 -7.90
C LYS A 307 -23.21 4.09 -9.14
N TYR A 308 -24.27 3.46 -9.62
CA TYR A 308 -24.89 3.83 -10.91
C TYR A 308 -26.30 4.43 -10.79
N GLY A 309 -26.90 4.43 -9.60
CA GLY A 309 -28.21 5.05 -9.36
C GLY A 309 -28.16 6.57 -9.42
N SER A 310 -29.33 7.18 -9.58
CA SER A 310 -29.50 8.63 -9.57
C SER A 310 -29.21 9.21 -8.18
N LYS A 311 -28.98 10.53 -8.09
CA LYS A 311 -28.78 11.21 -6.79
C LYS A 311 -29.97 10.97 -5.85
N LEU A 312 -31.19 11.04 -6.37
CA LEU A 312 -32.42 10.80 -5.60
C LEU A 312 -32.51 9.35 -5.09
N GLN A 313 -32.17 8.37 -5.93
CA GLN A 313 -32.13 6.96 -5.53
C GLN A 313 -31.11 6.70 -4.42
N ARG A 314 -29.92 7.32 -4.52
CA ARG A 314 -28.89 7.22 -3.47
C ARG A 314 -29.36 7.81 -2.14
N MET A 315 -29.99 8.99 -2.16
CA MET A 315 -30.55 9.60 -0.94
C MET A 315 -31.57 8.68 -0.28
N LYS A 316 -32.54 8.16 -1.04
CA LYS A 316 -33.52 7.19 -0.53
C LYS A 316 -32.89 5.91 0.02
N ILE A 317 -31.81 5.41 -0.59
CA ILE A 317 -31.06 4.26 -0.07
C ILE A 317 -30.39 4.59 1.26
N MET A 318 -29.78 5.77 1.38
CA MET A 318 -29.18 6.25 2.63
C MET A 318 -30.23 6.42 3.73
N ASP A 319 -31.40 6.98 3.39
CA ASP A 319 -32.53 7.11 4.32
C ASP A 319 -33.01 5.74 4.80
N ALA A 320 -33.04 4.74 3.91
CA ALA A 320 -33.38 3.36 4.27
C ALA A 320 -32.32 2.66 5.14
N PHE A 321 -31.08 3.14 5.19
CA PHE A 321 -30.04 2.61 6.06
C PHE A 321 -30.11 3.18 7.49
N ARG A 322 -30.80 4.30 7.68
CA ARG A 322 -30.97 4.93 8.98
C ARG A 322 -31.67 3.99 9.97
N GLY A 323 -31.14 3.90 11.19
CA GLY A 323 -31.62 2.97 12.22
C GLY A 323 -31.13 1.53 12.01
N HIS A 324 -30.34 1.29 10.96
CA HIS A 324 -29.75 -0.01 10.65
C HIS A 324 -28.23 0.05 10.50
N CYS A 325 -27.59 1.22 10.54
CA CYS A 325 -26.14 1.40 10.36
C CYS A 325 -25.34 0.52 11.32
N VAL A 326 -25.66 0.51 12.62
CA VAL A 326 -24.94 -0.31 13.62
C VAL A 326 -25.08 -1.79 13.30
N SER A 327 -26.31 -2.24 13.02
CA SER A 327 -26.60 -3.64 12.67
C SER A 327 -25.94 -4.08 11.35
N MET A 328 -25.79 -3.14 10.42
CA MET A 328 -25.12 -3.36 9.13
C MET A 328 -23.61 -3.42 9.32
N PHE A 329 -23.04 -2.59 10.19
CA PHE A 329 -21.60 -2.51 10.39
C PHE A 329 -21.03 -3.72 11.13
N ARG A 330 -21.79 -4.31 12.06
CA ARG A 330 -21.40 -5.56 12.75
C ARG A 330 -21.22 -6.77 11.81
N VAL A 331 -21.84 -6.71 10.62
CA VAL A 331 -21.73 -7.74 9.58
C VAL A 331 -20.78 -7.28 8.48
N SER A 332 -19.66 -8.01 8.29
CA SER A 332 -18.58 -7.63 7.36
C SER A 332 -19.05 -7.31 5.94
N HIS A 333 -20.05 -8.05 5.44
CA HIS A 333 -20.59 -7.86 4.09
C HIS A 333 -21.30 -6.51 3.89
N SER A 334 -22.11 -6.09 4.87
CA SER A 334 -22.82 -4.82 4.84
C SER A 334 -21.96 -3.66 5.32
N ALA A 335 -20.93 -3.91 6.14
CA ALA A 335 -19.93 -2.91 6.49
C ALA A 335 -19.23 -2.34 5.24
N ASP A 336 -18.86 -3.19 4.28
CA ASP A 336 -18.31 -2.75 2.98
C ASP A 336 -19.27 -1.82 2.20
N VAL A 337 -20.58 -2.07 2.31
CA VAL A 337 -21.61 -1.25 1.65
C VAL A 337 -21.76 0.09 2.38
N LEU A 338 -21.76 0.08 3.71
CA LEU A 338 -21.86 1.28 4.52
C LEU A 338 -20.61 2.17 4.35
N GLU A 339 -19.41 1.58 4.30
CA GLU A 339 -18.15 2.27 4.03
C GLU A 339 -18.18 2.96 2.66
N LEU A 340 -18.66 2.28 1.62
CA LEU A 340 -18.82 2.88 0.29
C LEU A 340 -19.71 4.12 0.33
N VAL A 341 -20.84 4.04 1.04
CA VAL A 341 -21.76 5.18 1.20
C VAL A 341 -21.08 6.31 1.97
N PHE A 342 -20.50 6.00 3.12
CA PHE A 342 -19.88 6.95 4.03
C PHE A 342 -18.71 7.69 3.37
N ASN A 343 -17.79 6.96 2.73
CA ASN A 343 -16.58 7.53 2.15
C ASN A 343 -16.84 8.24 0.81
N ASP A 344 -17.55 7.62 -0.13
CA ASP A 344 -17.59 8.07 -1.53
C ASP A 344 -18.80 8.97 -1.87
N TYR A 345 -19.93 8.83 -1.17
CA TYR A 345 -21.20 9.43 -1.62
C TYR A 345 -21.90 10.32 -0.58
N ALA A 346 -21.72 10.08 0.71
CA ALA A 346 -22.43 10.80 1.76
C ALA A 346 -21.94 12.25 1.87
N SER A 347 -22.90 13.18 1.99
CA SER A 347 -22.63 14.57 2.39
C SER A 347 -22.16 14.65 3.84
N GLN A 348 -21.69 15.81 4.29
CA GLN A 348 -21.28 16.00 5.68
C GLN A 348 -22.41 15.69 6.67
N GLN A 349 -23.64 16.12 6.36
CA GLN A 349 -24.81 15.81 7.17
C GLN A 349 -25.16 14.31 7.15
N GLN A 350 -25.03 13.64 6.00
CA GLN A 350 -25.32 12.21 5.89
C GLN A 350 -24.27 11.36 6.60
N ARG A 351 -22.99 11.77 6.57
CA ARG A 351 -21.92 11.15 7.36
C ARG A 351 -22.21 11.29 8.84
N TRP A 352 -22.69 12.46 9.26
CA TRP A 352 -23.14 12.69 10.62
C TRP A 352 -24.32 11.80 11.00
N ASP A 353 -25.38 11.74 10.17
CA ASP A 353 -26.55 10.91 10.42
C ASP A 353 -26.14 9.42 10.58
N ILE A 354 -25.19 8.93 9.79
CA ILE A 354 -24.60 7.58 9.94
C ILE A 354 -23.82 7.45 11.26
N LEU A 355 -22.89 8.37 11.54
CA LEU A 355 -22.02 8.32 12.74
C LEU A 355 -22.82 8.42 14.04
N SER A 356 -23.82 9.30 14.08
CA SER A 356 -24.62 9.57 15.26
C SER A 356 -25.37 8.33 15.77
N GLU A 357 -25.72 7.39 14.88
CA GLU A 357 -26.34 6.11 15.26
C GLU A 357 -25.41 5.25 16.14
N PHE A 358 -24.09 5.37 15.99
CA PHE A 358 -23.11 4.63 16.79
C PHE A 358 -22.92 5.22 18.19
N TYR A 359 -23.36 6.46 18.43
CA TYR A 359 -23.29 7.09 19.74
C TYR A 359 -24.49 6.75 20.64
N GLY A 360 -25.57 6.19 20.08
CA GLY A 360 -26.71 5.71 20.84
C GLY A 360 -28.04 5.83 20.09
N LYS A 361 -29.06 5.11 20.56
CA LYS A 361 -30.40 5.10 19.96
C LYS A 361 -31.11 6.46 20.04
N GLU A 362 -30.78 7.28 21.04
CA GLU A 362 -31.36 8.61 21.21
C GLU A 362 -31.07 9.53 20.01
N PHE A 363 -29.88 9.43 19.42
CA PHE A 363 -29.46 10.24 18.26
C PHE A 363 -30.22 9.86 16.99
N VAL A 364 -30.76 8.65 16.92
CA VAL A 364 -31.64 8.22 15.83
C VAL A 364 -33.01 8.87 15.95
N LEU A 365 -33.55 8.91 17.17
CA LEU A 365 -34.87 9.42 17.52
C LEU A 365 -34.92 10.95 17.44
N PHE A 366 -33.94 11.64 18.02
CA PHE A 366 -33.86 13.10 18.07
C PHE A 366 -32.94 13.63 16.97
N ARG A 367 -33.47 13.73 15.74
CA ARG A 367 -32.71 14.25 14.60
C ARG A 367 -32.33 15.71 14.83
N THR A 368 -31.07 16.04 14.62
CA THR A 368 -30.64 17.43 14.46
C THR A 368 -30.44 17.78 13.00
N GLU A 369 -30.92 18.96 12.61
CA GLU A 369 -30.75 19.49 11.26
C GLU A 369 -29.29 19.89 10.97
N GLN A 370 -28.51 20.10 12.02
CA GLN A 370 -27.09 20.45 11.93
C GLN A 370 -26.21 19.29 12.41
N SER A 371 -25.14 19.05 11.65
CA SER A 371 -24.05 18.16 12.03
C SER A 371 -23.30 18.75 13.22
N ARG A 372 -23.24 17.99 14.31
CA ARG A 372 -22.54 18.40 15.54
C ARG A 372 -21.41 17.42 15.81
N PRO A 373 -20.13 17.82 15.73
CA PRO A 373 -19.03 16.94 16.09
C PRO A 373 -19.14 16.50 17.56
N ILE A 374 -18.64 15.30 17.88
CA ILE A 374 -18.72 14.70 19.23
C ILE A 374 -18.12 15.62 20.30
N GLU A 375 -17.11 16.41 19.94
CA GLU A 375 -16.51 17.44 20.79
C GLU A 375 -17.58 18.41 21.35
N LYS A 376 -18.51 18.85 20.49
CA LYS A 376 -19.58 19.77 20.89
C LYS A 376 -20.63 19.08 21.74
N ILE A 377 -20.98 17.83 21.42
CA ILE A 377 -21.97 17.07 22.20
C ILE A 377 -21.49 16.83 23.62
N VAL A 378 -20.23 16.44 23.77
CA VAL A 378 -19.63 16.22 25.09
C VAL A 378 -19.46 17.53 25.86
N ALA A 379 -19.23 18.65 25.17
CA ALA A 379 -19.18 19.98 25.79
C ALA A 379 -20.55 20.48 26.26
N ASP A 380 -21.59 20.31 25.43
CA ASP A 380 -22.96 20.75 25.73
C ASP A 380 -23.60 19.84 26.80
N GLU A 381 -23.37 18.53 26.74
CA GLU A 381 -24.00 17.52 27.60
C GLU A 381 -22.99 16.49 28.14
N PRO A 382 -22.15 16.85 29.13
CA PRO A 382 -21.12 15.96 29.66
C PRO A 382 -21.66 14.65 30.28
N SER A 383 -22.91 14.65 30.76
CA SER A 383 -23.56 13.47 31.34
C SER A 383 -23.74 12.34 30.34
N LYS A 384 -23.93 12.65 29.04
CA LYS A 384 -24.13 11.65 27.99
C LYS A 384 -22.84 10.96 27.55
N LYS A 385 -21.68 11.57 27.83
CA LYS A 385 -20.36 11.04 27.47
C LYS A 385 -20.21 9.56 27.85
N LYS A 386 -20.58 9.19 29.09
CA LYS A 386 -20.45 7.80 29.57
C LYS A 386 -21.29 6.82 28.75
N GLY A 387 -22.52 7.18 28.37
CA GLY A 387 -23.39 6.34 27.56
C GLY A 387 -22.86 6.16 26.13
N ILE A 388 -22.41 7.27 25.51
CA ILE A 388 -21.84 7.27 24.15
C ILE A 388 -20.61 6.36 24.09
N VAL A 389 -19.69 6.55 25.02
CA VAL A 389 -18.43 5.80 25.07
C VAL A 389 -18.69 4.31 25.28
N LYS A 390 -19.63 3.93 26.16
CA LYS A 390 -20.02 2.53 26.35
C LYS A 390 -20.59 1.91 25.07
N CYS A 391 -21.45 2.64 24.34
CA CYS A 391 -21.94 2.16 23.04
C CYS A 391 -20.80 1.98 22.02
N LEU A 392 -19.82 2.89 22.00
CA LEU A 392 -18.65 2.78 21.13
C LEU A 392 -17.80 1.56 21.47
N GLU A 393 -17.54 1.31 22.75
CA GLU A 393 -16.79 0.16 23.24
C GLU A 393 -17.37 -1.17 22.74
N GLU A 394 -18.67 -1.41 23.00
CA GLU A 394 -19.37 -2.63 22.56
C GLU A 394 -19.29 -2.84 21.04
N ILE A 395 -19.37 -1.75 20.26
CA ILE A 395 -19.30 -1.83 18.80
C ILE A 395 -17.86 -2.06 18.32
N VAL A 396 -16.88 -1.45 18.99
CA VAL A 396 -15.47 -1.56 18.64
C VAL A 396 -14.96 -2.98 18.92
N GLU A 397 -15.31 -3.57 20.06
CA GLU A 397 -15.02 -4.98 20.38
C GLU A 397 -15.53 -5.93 19.28
N ASP A 398 -16.75 -5.68 18.80
CA ASP A 398 -17.40 -6.47 17.74
C ASP A 398 -16.67 -6.39 16.38
N ILE A 399 -15.96 -5.30 16.06
CA ILE A 399 -15.37 -5.06 14.74
C ILE A 399 -13.86 -5.28 14.68
N VAL A 400 -13.14 -5.15 15.80
CA VAL A 400 -11.66 -5.24 15.85
C VAL A 400 -11.14 -6.63 15.48
N GLY A 401 -11.93 -7.68 15.71
CA GLY A 401 -11.62 -9.05 15.27
C GLY A 401 -11.92 -9.33 13.78
N LYS A 402 -12.57 -8.40 13.07
CA LYS A 402 -13.07 -8.60 11.70
C LYS A 402 -12.28 -7.77 10.70
N THR A 403 -12.44 -8.10 9.41
CA THR A 403 -11.86 -7.29 8.31
C THR A 403 -12.43 -5.86 8.23
N THR A 404 -13.50 -5.58 8.97
CA THR A 404 -14.13 -4.26 9.09
C THR A 404 -13.20 -3.20 9.68
N ILE A 405 -12.17 -3.60 10.42
CA ILE A 405 -11.16 -2.70 10.99
C ILE A 405 -10.51 -1.78 9.95
N LYS A 406 -10.51 -2.14 8.65
CA LYS A 406 -9.89 -1.37 7.55
C LYS A 406 -10.72 -0.19 7.05
N SER A 407 -11.96 -0.08 7.49
CA SER A 407 -12.91 0.93 7.04
C SER A 407 -12.66 2.28 7.71
N SER A 408 -12.78 3.38 6.96
CA SER A 408 -12.62 4.72 7.53
C SER A 408 -13.62 5.00 8.66
N LEU A 409 -14.83 4.44 8.55
CA LEU A 409 -15.83 4.49 9.62
C LEU A 409 -15.34 3.80 10.90
N ALA A 410 -14.74 2.60 10.82
CA ALA A 410 -14.18 1.92 11.99
C ALA A 410 -13.10 2.78 12.66
N HIS A 411 -12.22 3.37 11.86
CA HIS A 411 -11.14 4.20 12.38
C HIS A 411 -11.65 5.41 13.15
N LYS A 412 -12.71 6.07 12.64
CA LYS A 412 -13.35 7.20 13.32
C LYS A 412 -13.95 6.77 14.67
N LEU A 413 -14.67 5.65 14.72
CA LEU A 413 -15.27 5.13 15.95
C LEU A 413 -14.20 4.74 16.99
N MET A 414 -13.13 4.07 16.56
CA MET A 414 -12.00 3.73 17.43
C MET A 414 -11.27 4.98 17.93
N LEU A 415 -11.10 6.00 17.08
CA LEU A 415 -10.50 7.28 17.49
C LEU A 415 -11.38 8.03 18.50
N ASP A 416 -12.69 8.00 18.34
CA ASP A 416 -13.63 8.58 19.30
C ASP A 416 -13.54 7.87 20.65
N LEU A 417 -13.53 6.53 20.65
CA LEU A 417 -13.31 5.74 21.86
C LEU A 417 -11.95 6.07 22.52
N MET A 418 -10.87 6.17 21.73
CA MET A 418 -9.55 6.54 22.23
C MET A 418 -9.49 7.98 22.79
N THR A 419 -10.34 8.89 22.31
CA THR A 419 -10.34 10.31 22.71
C THR A 419 -11.19 10.54 23.96
N TYR A 420 -12.35 9.90 24.05
CA TYR A 420 -13.34 10.17 25.08
C TYR A 420 -13.46 9.06 26.13
N GLY A 421 -12.95 7.86 25.85
CA GLY A 421 -12.89 6.75 26.81
C GLY A 421 -12.08 7.08 28.06
N ASP A 422 -12.38 6.39 29.15
CA ASP A 422 -11.51 6.41 30.33
C ASP A 422 -10.22 5.61 30.10
N ARG A 423 -9.34 5.56 31.10
CA ARG A 423 -8.04 4.89 30.97
C ARG A 423 -8.17 3.38 30.74
N GLU A 424 -9.19 2.75 31.32
CA GLU A 424 -9.42 1.31 31.20
C GLU A 424 -9.88 0.96 29.79
N GLN A 425 -10.86 1.69 29.27
CA GLN A 425 -11.38 1.55 27.91
C GLN A 425 -10.30 1.83 26.86
N GLN A 426 -9.45 2.85 27.09
CA GLN A 426 -8.30 3.13 26.23
C GLN A 426 -7.29 1.98 26.23
N ALA A 427 -6.97 1.40 27.39
CA ALA A 427 -6.06 0.26 27.50
C ALA A 427 -6.62 -0.98 26.78
N ASN A 428 -7.91 -1.29 26.98
CA ASN A 428 -8.59 -2.41 26.32
C ASN A 428 -8.59 -2.26 24.79
N LEU A 429 -8.86 -1.05 24.30
CA LEU A 429 -8.78 -0.73 22.88
C LEU A 429 -7.36 -0.95 22.34
N ILE A 430 -6.36 -0.37 23.01
CA ILE A 430 -4.95 -0.49 22.63
C ILE A 430 -4.55 -1.96 22.55
N ASP A 431 -4.88 -2.77 23.56
CA ASP A 431 -4.53 -4.18 23.60
C ASP A 431 -5.14 -4.99 22.46
N SER A 432 -6.32 -4.59 22.00
CA SER A 432 -7.04 -5.25 20.91
C SER A 432 -6.53 -4.89 19.50
N ILE A 433 -5.85 -3.74 19.35
CA ILE A 433 -5.42 -3.18 18.05
C ILE A 433 -3.92 -3.00 17.87
N LYS A 434 -3.10 -3.10 18.93
CA LYS A 434 -1.64 -2.87 18.89
C LYS A 434 -0.90 -3.73 17.87
N ASP A 435 -1.45 -4.88 17.49
CA ASP A 435 -0.87 -5.77 16.49
C ASP A 435 -1.37 -5.52 15.05
N LYS A 436 -2.34 -4.62 14.86
CA LYS A 436 -3.05 -4.40 13.58
C LYS A 436 -2.85 -3.01 12.99
N LEU A 437 -1.95 -2.17 13.54
CA LEU A 437 -1.70 -0.80 13.07
C LEU A 437 -1.62 -0.68 11.54
N PRO A 438 -0.82 -1.51 10.81
CA PRO A 438 -0.71 -1.41 9.36
C PRO A 438 -2.04 -1.57 8.59
N GLU A 439 -3.09 -2.10 9.23
CA GLU A 439 -4.41 -2.27 8.63
C GLU A 439 -5.27 -0.99 8.64
N PHE A 440 -4.92 0.03 9.43
CA PHE A 440 -5.75 1.23 9.58
C PHE A 440 -5.02 2.58 9.41
N ILE A 441 -3.68 2.59 9.30
CA ILE A 441 -2.90 3.85 9.16
C ILE A 441 -3.13 4.63 7.85
N HIS A 442 -3.77 4.04 6.84
CA HIS A 442 -3.92 4.64 5.50
C HIS A 442 -5.04 5.70 5.39
N THR A 443 -5.60 6.12 6.52
CA THR A 443 -6.68 7.12 6.62
C THR A 443 -6.30 8.22 7.61
N PRO A 444 -6.91 9.42 7.55
CA PRO A 444 -6.58 10.49 8.49
C PRO A 444 -6.84 10.09 9.95
N ASP A 445 -8.02 9.51 10.24
CA ASP A 445 -8.42 9.14 11.59
C ASP A 445 -7.66 7.91 12.09
N GLY A 446 -7.43 6.92 11.24
CA GLY A 446 -6.68 5.72 11.62
C GLY A 446 -5.20 6.00 11.85
N SER A 447 -4.60 6.95 11.12
CA SER A 447 -3.24 7.41 11.40
C SER A 447 -3.15 8.15 12.74
N GLU A 448 -4.09 9.04 13.05
CA GLU A 448 -4.17 9.72 14.35
C GLU A 448 -4.34 8.71 15.50
N LEU A 449 -5.22 7.72 15.33
CA LEU A 449 -5.39 6.62 16.29
C LEU A 449 -4.08 5.86 16.49
N ALA A 450 -3.42 5.44 15.40
CA ALA A 450 -2.18 4.69 15.47
C ALA A 450 -1.06 5.46 16.19
N VAL A 451 -0.96 6.77 15.94
CA VAL A 451 -0.02 7.66 16.61
C VAL A 451 -0.28 7.67 18.13
N ARG A 452 -1.54 7.77 18.56
CA ARG A 452 -1.90 7.71 19.99
C ARG A 452 -1.65 6.33 20.60
N VAL A 453 -1.87 5.25 19.86
CA VAL A 453 -1.54 3.89 20.32
C VAL A 453 -0.03 3.76 20.55
N VAL A 454 0.81 4.28 19.66
CA VAL A 454 2.27 4.26 19.84
C VAL A 454 2.69 4.99 21.11
N TRP A 455 2.10 6.16 21.40
CA TRP A 455 2.43 6.93 22.60
C TRP A 455 2.01 6.26 23.90
N ASN A 456 0.85 5.60 23.92
CA ASN A 456 0.25 5.03 25.13
C ASN A 456 0.52 3.53 25.30
N THR A 457 1.49 2.96 24.57
CA THR A 457 1.87 1.54 24.70
C THR A 457 3.21 1.34 25.39
N SER A 458 3.32 0.25 26.13
CA SER A 458 4.54 -0.15 26.83
C SER A 458 5.70 -0.44 25.88
N ALA A 459 6.93 -0.44 26.39
CA ALA A 459 8.11 -0.81 25.61
C ALA A 459 8.00 -2.23 25.02
N LYS A 460 7.34 -3.17 25.71
CA LYS A 460 7.11 -4.54 25.22
C LYS A 460 6.20 -4.54 23.99
N ASP A 461 5.10 -3.81 24.05
CA ASP A 461 4.11 -3.75 22.97
C ASP A 461 4.61 -2.94 21.77
N ARG A 462 5.41 -1.89 21.99
CA ARG A 462 6.10 -1.16 20.92
C ARG A 462 6.99 -2.07 20.07
N LYS A 463 7.62 -3.10 20.67
CA LYS A 463 8.39 -4.09 19.90
C LYS A 463 7.49 -4.92 18.97
N LEU A 464 6.28 -5.25 19.40
CA LEU A 464 5.29 -5.93 18.56
C LEU A 464 4.83 -5.02 17.42
N ILE A 465 4.48 -3.76 17.73
CA ILE A 465 4.09 -2.74 16.76
C ILE A 465 5.15 -2.63 15.65
N VAL A 466 6.42 -2.42 16.01
CA VAL A 466 7.52 -2.26 15.04
C VAL A 466 7.69 -3.49 14.16
N LYS A 467 7.54 -4.70 14.71
CA LYS A 467 7.64 -5.95 13.93
C LYS A 467 6.53 -6.09 12.89
N ASN A 468 5.34 -5.53 13.14
CA ASN A 468 4.23 -5.59 12.18
C ASN A 468 4.43 -4.69 10.97
N PHE A 469 5.38 -3.75 11.03
CA PHE A 469 5.78 -2.93 9.88
C PHE A 469 6.83 -3.60 8.98
N LYS A 470 7.34 -4.77 9.34
CA LYS A 470 8.27 -5.53 8.51
C LYS A 470 7.68 -5.77 7.11
N ASP A 471 8.46 -5.51 6.07
CA ASP A 471 8.09 -5.64 4.66
C ASP A 471 6.96 -4.67 4.23
N LEU A 472 6.57 -3.73 5.10
CA LEU A 472 5.52 -2.73 4.89
C LEU A 472 6.03 -1.29 5.12
N ALA A 473 7.27 -1.10 5.58
CA ALA A 473 7.81 0.21 5.95
C ALA A 473 7.84 1.16 4.76
N VAL A 474 8.28 0.70 3.58
CA VAL A 474 8.30 1.52 2.36
C VAL A 474 6.89 1.93 1.94
N LYS A 475 5.92 1.02 2.07
CA LYS A 475 4.52 1.30 1.75
C LYS A 475 3.91 2.31 2.72
N ALA A 476 4.18 2.16 4.02
CA ALA A 476 3.72 3.09 5.04
C ALA A 476 4.36 4.48 4.88
N ALA A 477 5.66 4.54 4.56
CA ALA A 477 6.36 5.79 4.29
C ALA A 477 5.80 6.53 3.07
N SER A 478 5.39 5.79 2.05
CA SER A 478 4.83 6.31 0.79
C SER A 478 3.34 6.65 0.86
N ASP A 479 2.68 6.40 1.98
CA ASP A 479 1.28 6.72 2.20
C ASP A 479 1.10 8.13 2.78
N VAL A 480 0.04 8.82 2.34
CA VAL A 480 -0.24 10.21 2.75
C VAL A 480 -0.48 10.36 4.25
N HIS A 481 -1.00 9.32 4.90
CA HIS A 481 -1.29 9.28 6.33
C HIS A 481 -0.35 8.34 7.08
N GLY A 482 0.00 7.19 6.49
CA GLY A 482 0.88 6.18 7.09
C GLY A 482 2.25 6.72 7.51
N CYS A 483 2.80 7.69 6.78
CA CYS A 483 4.07 8.34 7.15
C CYS A 483 4.05 8.95 8.55
N ARG A 484 2.90 9.46 9.03
CA ARG A 484 2.77 10.07 10.36
C ARG A 484 2.96 9.06 11.48
N THR A 485 2.49 7.82 11.29
CA THR A 485 2.67 6.75 12.26
C THR A 485 4.14 6.34 12.35
N LEU A 486 4.86 6.31 11.22
CA LEU A 486 6.31 6.08 11.23
C LEU A 486 7.05 7.20 11.98
N MET A 487 6.66 8.47 11.76
CA MET A 487 7.23 9.60 12.51
C MET A 487 7.02 9.46 14.03
N ALA A 488 5.81 9.05 14.46
CA ALA A 488 5.55 8.80 15.88
C ALA A 488 6.36 7.62 16.44
N ILE A 489 6.58 6.57 15.65
CA ILE A 489 7.49 5.46 16.01
C ILE A 489 8.92 5.99 16.19
N PHE A 490 9.39 6.82 15.27
CA PHE A 490 10.73 7.43 15.34
C PHE A 490 10.87 8.35 16.55
N ASP A 491 9.81 9.00 17.01
CA ASP A 491 9.83 9.87 18.21
C ASP A 491 9.75 9.10 19.53
N SER A 492 9.13 7.91 19.52
CA SER A 492 8.63 7.28 20.76
C SER A 492 9.21 5.91 21.09
N VAL A 493 9.73 5.15 20.12
CA VAL A 493 10.30 3.82 20.41
C VAL A 493 11.78 3.92 20.80
N ASP A 494 12.12 3.46 22.02
CA ASP A 494 13.48 3.55 22.56
C ASP A 494 14.42 2.45 22.04
N ASP A 495 13.85 1.29 21.67
CA ASP A 495 14.54 0.16 21.04
C ASP A 495 14.80 0.46 19.55
N THR A 496 15.71 1.41 19.30
CA THR A 496 16.11 1.87 17.97
C THR A 496 16.81 0.78 17.16
N VAL A 497 17.45 -0.20 17.80
CA VAL A 497 18.01 -1.39 17.11
C VAL A 497 16.90 -2.14 16.38
N LEU A 498 15.75 -2.31 17.03
CA LEU A 498 14.59 -2.95 16.42
C LEU A 498 13.97 -2.10 15.30
N VAL A 499 13.82 -0.79 15.54
CA VAL A 499 13.31 0.15 14.52
C VAL A 499 14.23 0.15 13.30
N ASN A 500 15.54 0.17 13.51
CA ASN A 500 16.53 0.15 12.44
C ASN A 500 16.43 -1.13 11.62
N LYS A 501 16.29 -2.29 12.27
CA LYS A 501 16.18 -3.57 11.59
C LYS A 501 14.95 -3.72 10.69
N PHE A 502 13.78 -3.22 11.13
CA PHE A 502 12.52 -3.48 10.43
C PHE A 502 11.96 -2.31 9.64
N ILE A 503 12.38 -1.07 9.96
CA ILE A 503 11.83 0.14 9.35
C ILE A 503 12.95 0.92 8.67
N THR A 504 13.94 1.41 9.43
CA THR A 504 14.95 2.34 8.89
C THR A 504 15.81 1.71 7.79
N GLN A 505 16.29 0.48 7.98
CA GLN A 505 17.09 -0.22 6.97
C GLN A 505 16.26 -0.60 5.73
N GLU A 506 14.99 -0.98 5.90
CA GLU A 506 14.10 -1.24 4.76
C GLU A 506 13.92 0.02 3.92
N ILE A 507 13.71 1.18 4.57
CA ILE A 507 13.63 2.49 3.92
C ILE A 507 14.96 2.86 3.26
N ALA A 508 16.10 2.67 3.94
CA ALA A 508 17.43 2.96 3.40
C ALA A 508 17.75 2.13 2.14
N ASN A 509 17.42 0.85 2.15
CA ASN A 509 17.62 -0.06 1.02
C ASN A 509 16.73 0.28 -0.18
N ASN A 510 15.63 1.01 0.03
CA ASN A 510 14.69 1.44 -1.01
C ASN A 510 14.60 2.98 -1.12
N VAL A 511 15.67 3.68 -0.75
CA VAL A 511 15.66 5.14 -0.58
C VAL A 511 15.24 5.89 -1.83
N GLY A 512 15.62 5.40 -3.03
CA GLY A 512 15.20 5.99 -4.30
C GLY A 512 13.68 5.96 -4.47
N THR A 513 13.04 4.80 -4.28
CA THR A 513 11.58 4.67 -4.37
C THR A 513 10.86 5.54 -3.33
N VAL A 514 11.42 5.65 -2.13
CA VAL A 514 10.85 6.47 -1.05
C VAL A 514 10.97 7.96 -1.37
N CYS A 515 12.14 8.42 -1.80
CA CYS A 515 12.38 9.84 -2.06
C CYS A 515 11.73 10.35 -3.34
N GLU A 516 11.53 9.49 -4.35
CA GLU A 516 10.76 9.84 -5.56
C GLU A 516 9.24 9.91 -5.29
N ASN A 517 8.78 9.37 -4.17
CA ASN A 517 7.38 9.44 -3.78
C ASN A 517 7.06 10.76 -3.05
N LYS A 518 5.97 11.43 -3.49
CA LYS A 518 5.45 12.69 -2.92
C LYS A 518 5.28 12.70 -1.39
N TYR A 519 5.00 11.54 -0.79
CA TYR A 519 4.83 11.38 0.65
C TYR A 519 6.04 10.71 1.30
N GLY A 520 6.66 9.75 0.60
CA GLY A 520 7.87 9.05 1.06
C GLY A 520 9.02 9.98 1.39
N ILE A 521 9.23 11.03 0.57
CA ILE A 521 10.26 12.04 0.81
C ILE A 521 10.13 12.73 2.17
N ARG A 522 8.92 12.86 2.71
CA ARG A 522 8.70 13.45 4.04
C ARG A 522 9.21 12.54 5.14
N THR A 523 9.07 11.23 4.97
CA THR A 523 9.60 10.24 5.91
C THR A 523 11.12 10.23 5.87
N ALA A 524 11.73 10.26 4.68
CA ALA A 524 13.17 10.39 4.51
C ALA A 524 13.71 11.69 5.13
N HIS A 525 13.05 12.82 4.84
CA HIS A 525 13.40 14.10 5.44
C HIS A 525 13.25 14.10 6.96
N TYR A 526 12.28 13.36 7.51
CA TYR A 526 12.12 13.25 8.97
C TYR A 526 13.27 12.47 9.63
N LEU A 527 13.79 11.44 8.97
CA LEU A 527 14.96 10.68 9.44
C LEU A 527 16.25 11.52 9.39
N VAL A 528 16.35 12.47 8.46
CA VAL A 528 17.50 13.38 8.35
C VAL A 528 17.37 14.55 9.32
N HIS A 529 16.24 15.23 9.26
CA HIS A 529 15.98 16.47 9.99
C HIS A 529 14.55 16.42 10.57
N PRO A 530 14.37 15.76 11.72
CA PRO A 530 13.05 15.56 12.32
C PRO A 530 12.46 16.91 12.69
N ARG A 531 11.15 17.05 12.44
CA ARG A 531 10.35 18.25 12.75
C ARG A 531 10.89 19.56 12.14
N ASP A 532 11.57 19.51 11.00
CA ASP A 532 12.03 20.71 10.29
C ASP A 532 10.86 21.63 9.90
N GLY A 533 10.80 22.82 10.49
CA GLY A 533 9.77 23.82 10.22
C GLY A 533 9.76 24.37 8.79
N ARG A 534 10.82 24.14 8.00
CA ARG A 534 10.89 24.54 6.58
C ARG A 534 10.03 23.65 5.68
N VAL A 535 9.90 22.35 6.02
CA VAL A 535 9.27 21.33 5.16
C VAL A 535 8.03 20.73 5.82
N MET A 536 8.02 20.61 7.15
CA MET A 536 6.90 20.03 7.89
C MET A 536 5.75 21.03 8.05
N ARG A 537 4.52 20.57 7.78
CA ARG A 537 3.32 21.38 8.01
C ARG A 537 3.05 21.54 9.51
N ARG A 538 2.66 22.76 9.91
CA ARG A 538 2.32 23.10 11.31
C ARG A 538 1.35 22.11 11.98
N HIS A 539 0.30 21.68 11.30
CA HIS A 539 -0.66 20.74 11.91
C HIS A 539 -0.05 19.37 12.23
N VAL A 540 0.90 18.87 11.41
CA VAL A 540 1.57 17.58 11.67
C VAL A 540 2.54 17.74 12.84
N TYR A 541 3.23 18.87 12.90
CA TYR A 541 4.08 19.21 14.03
C TYR A 541 3.27 19.25 15.33
N SER A 542 2.17 20.01 15.36
CA SER A 542 1.30 20.12 16.56
C SER A 542 0.65 18.81 16.96
N MET A 543 0.37 17.93 15.99
CA MET A 543 -0.08 16.57 16.26
C MET A 543 1.03 15.79 16.96
N LEU A 544 2.22 15.65 16.35
CA LEU A 544 3.33 14.86 16.90
C LEU A 544 3.79 15.34 18.28
N ALA A 545 3.79 16.66 18.51
CA ALA A 545 4.18 17.26 19.78
C ALA A 545 3.31 16.81 20.97
N LYS A 546 2.07 16.34 20.75
CA LYS A 546 1.21 15.80 21.83
C LYS A 546 1.74 14.51 22.44
N GLY A 547 2.60 13.78 21.73
CA GLY A 547 3.23 12.55 22.22
C GLY A 547 4.56 12.74 22.92
N ASP A 548 5.06 13.96 22.99
CA ASP A 548 6.33 14.27 23.62
C ASP A 548 6.27 13.96 25.10
N SER A 549 7.35 13.40 25.65
CA SER A 549 7.45 13.04 27.08
C SER A 549 6.34 12.07 27.55
N ASN A 550 5.85 11.19 26.66
CA ASN A 550 4.94 10.13 27.07
C ASN A 550 5.58 9.18 28.10
N GLU A 551 4.73 8.46 28.84
CA GLU A 551 5.13 7.66 29.99
C GLU A 551 6.22 6.61 29.67
N HIS A 552 6.18 6.03 28.47
CA HIS A 552 7.00 4.86 28.11
C HIS A 552 8.24 5.20 27.28
N SER A 553 8.44 6.46 26.87
CA SER A 553 9.65 6.91 26.17
C SER A 553 10.63 7.50 27.17
N LYS A 554 11.66 6.73 27.53
CA LYS A 554 12.69 7.12 28.53
C LYS A 554 13.98 7.59 27.89
N LYS A 555 14.33 7.07 26.71
CA LYS A 555 15.52 7.51 25.96
C LYS A 555 15.36 8.98 25.50
N PRO A 556 16.38 9.84 25.68
CA PRO A 556 16.37 11.19 25.13
C PRO A 556 16.06 11.22 23.64
N MET A 557 15.33 12.24 23.21
CA MET A 557 14.91 12.38 21.81
C MET A 557 16.11 12.53 20.86
N GLU A 558 17.14 13.25 21.30
CA GLU A 558 18.40 13.48 20.56
C GLU A 558 19.14 12.18 20.23
N GLU A 559 19.36 11.32 21.23
CA GLU A 559 20.05 10.04 21.07
C GLU A 559 19.30 9.12 20.10
N ARG A 560 17.97 9.07 20.24
CA ARG A 560 17.10 8.26 19.38
C ARG A 560 17.21 8.71 17.92
N TYR A 561 17.16 10.00 17.66
CA TYR A 561 17.33 10.53 16.29
C TYR A 561 18.72 10.25 15.73
N SER A 562 19.77 10.40 16.54
CA SER A 562 21.14 10.09 16.14
C SER A 562 21.30 8.62 15.72
N GLU A 563 20.75 7.68 16.50
CA GLU A 563 20.79 6.24 16.20
C GLU A 563 20.00 5.86 14.94
N LEU A 564 18.84 6.50 14.71
CA LEU A 564 18.03 6.28 13.51
C LEU A 564 18.71 6.87 12.27
N PHE A 565 19.24 8.08 12.38
CA PHE A 565 19.98 8.74 11.31
C PHE A 565 21.21 7.93 10.89
N ARG A 566 21.99 7.43 11.86
CA ARG A 566 23.17 6.60 11.59
C ARG A 566 22.85 5.34 10.78
N ALA A 567 21.69 4.73 10.98
CA ALA A 567 21.25 3.58 10.19
C ALA A 567 20.71 3.95 8.79
N PHE A 568 20.13 5.14 8.64
CA PHE A 568 19.58 5.62 7.36
C PHE A 568 20.65 6.21 6.44
N ALA A 569 21.61 6.94 7.01
CA ALA A 569 22.60 7.74 6.31
C ALA A 569 23.36 6.99 5.20
N PRO A 570 23.95 5.80 5.43
CA PRO A 570 24.75 5.14 4.39
C PRO A 570 23.98 4.91 3.08
N GLY A 571 22.71 4.46 3.17
CA GLY A 571 21.86 4.26 2.01
C GLY A 571 21.50 5.58 1.33
N LEU A 572 21.16 6.61 2.11
CA LEU A 572 20.82 7.94 1.61
C LEU A 572 22.00 8.58 0.85
N TYR A 573 23.17 8.69 1.47
CA TYR A 573 24.32 9.39 0.85
C TYR A 573 24.84 8.66 -0.38
N THR A 574 24.87 7.32 -0.36
CA THR A 574 25.25 6.53 -1.55
C THR A 574 24.31 6.81 -2.72
N TRP A 575 23.00 6.84 -2.46
CA TRP A 575 22.01 7.17 -3.49
C TRP A 575 22.10 8.64 -3.94
N MET A 576 22.32 9.57 -3.01
CA MET A 576 22.49 11.00 -3.31
C MET A 576 23.70 11.25 -4.21
N ALA A 577 24.86 10.70 -3.88
CA ALA A 577 26.07 10.83 -4.69
C ALA A 577 25.85 10.31 -6.13
N ALA A 578 25.17 9.17 -6.28
CA ALA A 578 24.88 8.57 -7.58
C ALA A 578 23.82 9.32 -8.41
N ASN A 579 22.95 10.12 -7.78
CA ASN A 579 21.79 10.75 -8.44
C ASN A 579 21.77 12.29 -8.28
N MET A 580 22.89 12.90 -7.89
CA MET A 580 22.95 14.30 -7.43
C MET A 580 22.29 15.29 -8.42
N GLU A 581 22.52 15.12 -9.72
CA GLU A 581 21.92 15.94 -10.78
C GLU A 581 20.39 15.95 -10.68
N LYS A 582 19.78 14.77 -10.74
CA LYS A 582 18.33 14.60 -10.64
C LYS A 582 17.78 15.27 -9.37
N LEU A 583 18.48 15.12 -8.24
CA LEU A 583 17.97 15.58 -6.94
C LEU A 583 17.92 17.08 -6.78
N ILE A 584 18.91 17.81 -7.31
CA ILE A 584 19.00 19.27 -7.16
C ILE A 584 18.41 20.04 -8.35
N PHE A 585 18.14 19.37 -9.47
CA PHE A 585 17.55 19.97 -10.67
C PHE A 585 16.05 19.69 -10.86
N ASP A 586 15.51 18.52 -10.46
CA ASP A 586 14.13 18.13 -10.81
C ASP A 586 13.04 18.72 -9.91
N GLN A 587 13.24 18.67 -8.58
CA GLN A 587 12.19 19.02 -7.60
C GLN A 587 12.74 19.77 -6.39
N VAL A 588 11.94 20.70 -5.86
CA VAL A 588 12.31 21.46 -4.65
C VAL A 588 12.38 20.58 -3.41
N GLU A 589 11.54 19.56 -3.31
CA GLU A 589 11.52 18.66 -2.16
C GLU A 589 12.80 17.81 -2.07
N THR A 590 13.30 17.29 -3.20
CA THR A 590 14.57 16.55 -3.25
C THR A 590 15.76 17.47 -3.01
N ALA A 591 15.74 18.68 -3.57
CA ALA A 591 16.77 19.69 -3.30
C ALA A 591 16.83 20.07 -1.80
N ASN A 592 15.67 20.24 -1.16
CA ASN A 592 15.58 20.49 0.27
C ASN A 592 16.10 19.31 1.10
N LEU A 593 15.84 18.06 0.67
CA LEU A 593 16.39 16.87 1.33
C LEU A 593 17.92 16.85 1.23
N VAL A 594 18.48 17.12 0.05
CA VAL A 594 19.94 17.21 -0.17
C VAL A 594 20.54 18.29 0.74
N LEU A 595 19.92 19.47 0.78
CA LEU A 595 20.33 20.54 1.68
C LEU A 595 20.27 20.11 3.14
N ALA A 596 19.14 19.57 3.61
CA ALA A 596 18.97 19.14 4.99
C ALA A 596 19.97 18.05 5.40
N ALA A 597 20.34 17.17 4.46
CA ALA A 597 21.31 16.11 4.68
C ALA A 597 22.76 16.60 4.70
N LEU A 598 23.11 17.66 3.97
CA LEU A 598 24.48 18.15 3.86
C LEU A 598 24.74 19.45 4.67
N GLU A 599 23.70 20.10 5.19
CA GLU A 599 23.82 21.32 6.00
C GLU A 599 24.56 21.01 7.32
N PRO A 600 25.66 21.73 7.62
CA PRO A 600 26.40 21.59 8.87
C PRO A 600 25.51 21.80 10.12
N PRO A 601 25.91 21.28 11.28
CA PRO A 601 25.16 21.45 12.52
C PRO A 601 25.10 22.94 12.93
N GLY A 602 24.01 23.32 13.62
CA GLY A 602 23.83 24.68 14.15
C GLY A 602 22.61 25.42 13.59
N ASN A 603 21.72 24.71 12.90
CA ASN A 603 20.45 25.28 12.48
C ASN A 603 19.48 25.36 13.69
N LYS A 604 18.73 26.45 13.82
CA LYS A 604 17.71 26.64 14.87
C LYS A 604 16.61 25.56 14.92
N TYR A 605 16.42 24.82 13.82
CA TYR A 605 15.43 23.74 13.75
C TYR A 605 16.01 22.37 14.14
N GLU A 606 17.33 22.27 14.36
CA GLU A 606 18.03 21.03 14.62
C GLU A 606 17.64 20.44 15.98
N ARG A 607 17.34 19.15 15.99
CA ARG A 607 16.85 18.41 17.17
C ARG A 607 17.84 17.40 17.71
N PHE A 608 18.97 17.24 17.05
CA PHE A 608 20.09 16.38 17.44
C PHE A 608 21.30 16.79 16.60
N GLU A 609 22.51 16.54 17.09
CA GLU A 609 23.73 16.78 16.32
C GLU A 609 23.89 15.74 15.20
N ARG A 610 23.77 16.17 13.94
CA ARG A 610 23.98 15.31 12.77
C ARG A 610 25.47 15.04 12.55
N VAL A 611 25.96 13.92 13.05
CA VAL A 611 27.30 13.42 12.74
C VAL A 611 27.27 12.65 11.43
N ILE A 612 27.99 13.15 10.42
CA ILE A 612 28.05 12.58 9.07
C ILE A 612 29.47 12.08 8.84
N ASP A 613 29.58 10.83 8.40
CA ASP A 613 30.87 10.25 8.01
C ASP A 613 31.46 11.02 6.82
N PRO A 614 32.70 11.53 6.92
CA PRO A 614 33.38 12.20 5.82
C PRO A 614 33.39 11.36 4.52
N GLN A 615 33.47 10.02 4.63
CA GLN A 615 33.44 9.10 3.49
C GLN A 615 32.10 9.09 2.76
N LEU A 616 31.00 9.46 3.43
CA LEU A 616 29.67 9.57 2.84
C LEU A 616 29.41 10.98 2.28
N ARG A 617 29.94 12.01 2.96
CA ARG A 617 29.78 13.41 2.56
C ARG A 617 30.59 13.74 1.30
N LEU A 618 31.85 13.34 1.27
CA LEU A 618 32.78 13.73 0.20
C LEU A 618 32.29 13.33 -1.20
N PRO A 619 31.81 12.09 -1.46
CA PRO A 619 31.26 11.71 -2.77
C PRO A 619 30.07 12.56 -3.22
N CYS A 620 29.28 13.09 -2.28
CA CYS A 620 28.17 14.00 -2.62
C CYS A 620 28.70 15.36 -3.11
N TYR A 621 29.73 15.90 -2.47
CA TYR A 621 30.36 17.15 -2.90
C TYR A 621 31.17 16.98 -4.19
N GLU A 622 31.83 15.84 -4.37
CA GLU A 622 32.46 15.47 -5.65
C GLU A 622 31.43 15.41 -6.77
N ALA A 623 30.27 14.77 -6.55
CA ALA A 623 29.19 14.76 -7.53
C ALA A 623 28.69 16.18 -7.87
N MET A 624 28.57 17.07 -6.89
CA MET A 624 28.24 18.49 -7.15
C MET A 624 29.34 19.21 -7.95
N ALA A 625 30.61 18.94 -7.65
CA ALA A 625 31.74 19.52 -8.37
C ALA A 625 31.83 19.01 -9.82
N GLU A 626 31.54 17.73 -10.07
CA GLU A 626 31.43 17.18 -11.43
C GLU A 626 30.32 17.88 -12.24
N LEU A 627 29.16 18.19 -11.61
CA LEU A 627 28.10 18.97 -12.26
C LEU A 627 28.53 20.40 -12.58
N ALA A 628 29.40 20.97 -11.76
CA ALA A 628 29.95 22.31 -11.96
C ALA A 628 31.01 22.36 -13.09
N LYS A 629 31.55 21.22 -13.55
CA LYS A 629 32.48 21.16 -14.68
C LYS A 629 31.80 21.31 -16.04
N LYS A 630 30.48 21.15 -16.12
CA LYS A 630 29.74 21.38 -17.36
C LYS A 630 30.01 22.80 -17.85
N GLU A 631 30.07 22.98 -19.16
CA GLU A 631 30.29 24.31 -19.73
C GLU A 631 29.19 25.27 -19.25
N PHE A 632 29.61 26.42 -18.73
CA PHE A 632 28.65 27.41 -18.26
C PHE A 632 28.22 28.31 -19.41
N VAL A 633 26.99 28.07 -19.88
CA VAL A 633 26.28 28.95 -20.83
C VAL A 633 25.32 29.84 -20.03
N PRO A 634 25.52 31.17 -19.99
CA PRO A 634 24.64 32.07 -19.24
C PRO A 634 23.22 32.07 -19.80
N CYS A 635 22.23 32.01 -18.92
CA CYS A 635 20.80 32.04 -19.26
C CYS A 635 20.34 30.91 -20.18
N ASP A 636 20.98 29.74 -20.08
CA ASP A 636 20.50 28.52 -20.73
C ASP A 636 19.15 28.10 -20.12
N MET A 637 18.11 28.13 -20.96
CA MET A 637 16.74 27.78 -20.59
C MET A 637 16.48 26.27 -20.64
N GLU A 638 17.27 25.51 -21.40
CA GLU A 638 17.09 24.08 -21.59
C GLU A 638 17.92 23.28 -20.59
N ASN A 639 19.20 23.66 -20.40
CA ASN A 639 20.12 22.98 -19.49
C ASN A 639 20.80 23.98 -18.56
N PRO A 640 20.07 24.56 -17.58
CA PRO A 640 20.62 25.57 -16.71
C PRO A 640 21.80 25.00 -15.91
N HIS A 641 22.88 25.77 -15.80
CA HIS A 641 24.05 25.35 -15.04
C HIS A 641 23.79 25.35 -13.52
N LEU A 642 24.60 24.60 -12.75
CA LEU A 642 24.52 24.47 -11.29
C LEU A 642 24.40 25.81 -10.56
N VAL A 643 25.16 26.81 -11.00
CA VAL A 643 25.23 28.13 -10.37
C VAL A 643 24.09 29.07 -10.76
N GLU A 644 23.30 28.74 -11.78
CA GLU A 644 22.19 29.56 -12.26
C GLU A 644 20.82 28.94 -11.92
N HIS A 645 20.72 27.61 -11.97
CA HIS A 645 19.49 26.89 -11.70
C HIS A 645 18.91 27.23 -10.33
N LYS A 646 17.58 27.41 -10.26
CA LYS A 646 16.89 27.94 -9.07
C LYS A 646 17.13 27.11 -7.81
N TRP A 647 16.97 25.79 -7.90
CA TRP A 647 17.11 24.91 -6.74
C TRP A 647 18.56 24.51 -6.49
N ALA A 648 19.32 24.23 -7.55
CA ALA A 648 20.72 23.82 -7.42
C ALA A 648 21.59 24.94 -6.83
N ASN A 649 21.45 26.17 -7.33
CA ASN A 649 22.15 27.33 -6.75
C ASN A 649 21.71 27.59 -5.31
N PHE A 650 20.43 27.42 -4.99
CA PHE A 650 19.94 27.57 -3.61
C PHE A 650 20.62 26.57 -2.66
N VAL A 651 20.72 25.29 -3.04
CA VAL A 651 21.42 24.26 -2.27
C VAL A 651 22.90 24.62 -2.11
N VAL A 652 23.61 24.85 -3.21
CA VAL A 652 25.06 25.15 -3.21
C VAL A 652 25.37 26.41 -2.40
N SER A 653 24.66 27.50 -2.65
CA SER A 653 24.85 28.77 -1.94
C SER A 653 24.62 28.62 -0.44
N ARG A 654 23.63 27.82 -0.03
CA ARG A 654 23.33 27.59 1.38
C ARG A 654 24.38 26.71 2.05
N LEU A 655 24.89 25.68 1.37
CA LEU A 655 25.99 24.85 1.86
C LEU A 655 27.27 25.68 2.02
N LEU A 656 27.63 26.48 1.02
CA LEU A 656 28.80 27.37 1.07
C LEU A 656 28.70 28.44 2.17
N LYS A 657 27.48 28.80 2.61
CA LYS A 657 27.30 29.73 3.73
C LYS A 657 27.87 29.18 5.05
N PHE A 658 27.80 27.87 5.24
CA PHE A 658 28.21 27.20 6.47
C PHE A 658 29.51 26.39 6.31
N ASP A 659 30.19 26.52 5.17
CA ASP A 659 31.37 25.72 4.83
C ASP A 659 32.51 25.89 5.84
N GLY A 660 32.64 27.09 6.42
CA GLY A 660 33.62 27.38 7.47
C GLY A 660 33.44 26.56 8.75
N ALA A 661 32.24 26.00 8.99
CA ALA A 661 31.96 25.12 10.13
C ALA A 661 32.50 23.69 9.95
N LEU A 662 32.90 23.32 8.73
CA LEU A 662 33.47 22.00 8.43
C LEU A 662 35.01 22.04 8.38
N PRO A 663 35.68 20.90 8.69
CA PRO A 663 37.11 20.74 8.41
C PRO A 663 37.43 20.99 6.94
N GLU A 664 38.61 21.54 6.64
CA GLU A 664 38.98 21.97 5.27
C GLU A 664 38.83 20.87 4.20
N ALA A 665 39.19 19.63 4.53
CA ALA A 665 39.09 18.48 3.63
C ALA A 665 37.64 18.09 3.28
N GLU A 666 36.68 18.50 4.12
CA GLU A 666 35.27 18.16 4.01
C GLU A 666 34.43 19.32 3.45
N ARG A 667 35.04 20.41 3.00
CA ARG A 667 34.33 21.60 2.50
C ARG A 667 33.88 21.42 1.05
N LEU A 668 32.70 21.94 0.73
CA LEU A 668 32.21 22.01 -0.65
C LEU A 668 33.09 22.96 -1.47
N SER A 669 33.53 24.08 -0.89
CA SER A 669 34.39 25.06 -1.57
C SER A 669 35.71 24.44 -2.02
N THR A 670 36.29 23.52 -1.22
CA THR A 670 37.54 22.83 -1.56
C THR A 670 37.36 21.93 -2.78
N GLN A 671 36.22 21.25 -2.91
CA GLN A 671 35.91 20.45 -4.10
C GLN A 671 35.67 21.34 -5.32
N LEU A 672 34.95 22.45 -5.15
CA LEU A 672 34.73 23.42 -6.24
C LEU A 672 36.02 24.16 -6.65
N ALA A 673 36.99 24.32 -5.75
CA ALA A 673 38.27 24.93 -6.06
C ALA A 673 39.16 24.06 -6.99
N LYS A 674 38.86 22.76 -7.12
CA LYS A 674 39.54 21.84 -8.06
C LYS A 674 39.21 22.12 -9.53
N LEU A 675 38.18 22.93 -9.81
CA LEU A 675 37.81 23.30 -11.18
C LEU A 675 38.87 24.20 -11.84
N ASP A 676 38.81 24.24 -13.18
CA ASP A 676 39.69 25.08 -13.97
C ASP A 676 39.42 26.56 -13.70
N SER A 677 40.48 27.36 -13.66
CA SER A 677 40.37 28.79 -13.37
C SER A 677 39.48 29.51 -14.41
N VAL A 678 39.44 29.01 -15.65
CA VAL A 678 38.56 29.53 -16.72
C VAL A 678 37.09 29.28 -16.42
N GLN A 679 36.74 28.10 -15.90
CA GLN A 679 35.37 27.75 -15.52
C GLN A 679 34.89 28.59 -14.33
N ILE A 680 35.73 28.74 -13.30
CA ILE A 680 35.41 29.57 -12.14
C ILE A 680 35.22 31.04 -12.56
N ALA A 681 36.05 31.54 -13.50
CA ALA A 681 35.95 32.90 -14.01
C ALA A 681 34.65 33.14 -14.79
N SER A 682 34.12 32.15 -15.51
CA SER A 682 32.91 32.31 -16.31
C SER A 682 31.66 32.57 -15.46
N TRP A 683 31.62 32.08 -14.21
CA TRP A 683 30.49 32.27 -13.29
C TRP A 683 30.20 33.73 -12.94
N VAL A 684 31.16 34.63 -13.15
CA VAL A 684 30.98 36.09 -12.98
C VAL A 684 29.90 36.66 -13.90
N THR A 685 29.62 36.00 -15.03
CA THR A 685 28.66 36.49 -16.02
C THR A 685 27.21 36.41 -15.54
N CYS A 686 26.91 35.72 -14.43
CA CYS A 686 25.57 35.71 -13.82
C CYS A 686 25.59 36.14 -12.35
N ASN A 687 24.54 36.87 -11.94
CA ASN A 687 24.43 37.42 -10.58
C ASN A 687 24.51 36.33 -9.48
N LYS A 688 23.86 35.18 -9.71
CA LYS A 688 23.90 34.04 -8.77
C LYS A 688 25.28 33.40 -8.68
N GLY A 689 26.00 33.32 -9.80
CA GLY A 689 27.38 32.84 -9.86
C GLY A 689 28.32 33.76 -9.08
N CYS A 690 28.16 35.08 -9.19
CA CYS A 690 28.89 36.03 -8.35
C CYS A 690 28.66 35.80 -6.84
N PHE A 691 27.42 35.54 -6.42
CA PHE A 691 27.15 35.18 -5.02
C PHE A 691 27.79 33.85 -4.61
N THR A 692 27.79 32.85 -5.48
CA THR A 692 28.49 31.57 -5.22
C THR A 692 29.99 31.81 -5.00
N LEU A 693 30.64 32.57 -5.89
CA LEU A 693 32.05 32.92 -5.78
C LEU A 693 32.34 33.74 -4.50
N LEU A 694 31.46 34.69 -4.16
CA LEU A 694 31.55 35.46 -2.92
C LEU A 694 31.52 34.55 -1.70
N ARG A 695 30.60 33.58 -1.64
CA ARG A 695 30.54 32.62 -0.53
C ARG A 695 31.76 31.71 -0.46
N MET A 696 32.29 31.27 -1.59
CA MET A 696 33.57 30.54 -1.64
C MET A 696 34.72 31.38 -1.10
N TYR A 697 34.75 32.69 -1.37
CA TYR A 697 35.78 33.60 -0.88
C TYR A 697 35.63 33.95 0.62
N GLU A 698 34.40 34.15 1.09
CA GLU A 698 34.14 34.47 2.50
C GLU A 698 34.43 33.27 3.41
N ASN A 699 33.88 32.10 3.07
CA ASN A 699 33.81 30.94 3.96
C ASN A 699 34.73 29.77 3.57
N GLY A 700 35.35 29.82 2.39
CA GLY A 700 36.24 28.76 1.92
C GLY A 700 37.59 28.75 2.63
N SER A 701 38.39 27.72 2.34
CA SER A 701 39.75 27.60 2.88
C SER A 701 40.72 28.62 2.28
N ALA A 702 41.91 28.77 2.87
CA ALA A 702 42.93 29.70 2.37
C ALA A 702 43.28 29.44 0.90
N GLU A 703 43.38 28.16 0.52
CA GLU A 703 43.61 27.74 -0.87
C GLU A 703 42.44 28.12 -1.79
N THR A 704 41.20 27.89 -1.33
CA THR A 704 40.00 28.27 -2.10
C THR A 704 39.96 29.78 -2.34
N LYS A 705 40.26 30.59 -1.31
CA LYS A 705 40.32 32.05 -1.42
C LYS A 705 41.35 32.51 -2.44
N LYS A 706 42.55 31.90 -2.41
CA LYS A 706 43.62 32.18 -3.37
C LYS A 706 43.20 31.82 -4.79
N LYS A 707 42.58 30.66 -4.98
CA LYS A 707 42.08 30.19 -6.29
C LYS A 707 41.00 31.10 -6.86
N VAL A 708 40.03 31.53 -6.05
CA VAL A 708 39.00 32.49 -6.49
C VAL A 708 39.65 33.83 -6.88
N LYS A 709 40.56 34.36 -6.03
CA LYS A 709 41.26 35.63 -6.31
C LYS A 709 42.14 35.58 -7.56
N SER A 710 42.77 34.44 -7.86
CA SER A 710 43.58 34.27 -9.07
C SER A 710 42.76 34.04 -10.34
N SER A 711 41.58 33.43 -10.21
CA SER A 711 40.74 33.08 -11.37
C SER A 711 39.88 34.26 -11.84
N VAL A 712 39.48 35.12 -10.90
CA VAL A 712 38.52 36.18 -11.14
C VAL A 712 39.23 37.51 -11.45
N SER A 713 38.98 38.08 -12.64
CA SER A 713 39.55 39.37 -13.04
C SER A 713 38.76 40.54 -12.45
N VAL A 714 39.40 41.27 -11.51
CA VAL A 714 38.82 42.47 -10.86
C VAL A 714 38.45 43.56 -11.88
N LYS A 715 39.20 43.66 -12.99
CA LYS A 715 38.90 44.60 -14.09
C LYS A 715 37.57 44.25 -14.77
N LYS A 716 37.33 42.96 -15.05
CA LYS A 716 36.09 42.50 -15.70
C LYS A 716 34.87 42.64 -14.80
N ILE A 717 35.00 42.45 -13.48
CA ILE A 717 33.87 42.57 -12.54
C ILE A 717 33.38 44.00 -12.40
N LYS A 718 34.29 44.98 -12.44
CA LYS A 718 33.97 46.40 -12.25
C LYS A 718 32.86 46.90 -13.18
N ASP A 719 32.78 46.32 -14.37
CA ASP A 719 31.84 46.72 -15.42
C ASP A 719 30.44 46.10 -15.24
N TYR A 720 30.26 45.12 -14.33
CA TYR A 720 28.96 44.50 -14.08
C TYR A 720 28.12 45.27 -13.06
N THR A 721 26.85 45.50 -13.38
CA THR A 721 25.90 46.26 -12.53
C THR A 721 25.13 45.41 -11.51
N SER A 722 25.29 44.08 -11.55
CA SER A 722 24.57 43.18 -10.65
C SER A 722 25.05 43.29 -9.19
N GLU A 723 24.14 43.14 -8.24
CA GLU A 723 24.47 43.25 -6.80
C GLU A 723 25.53 42.22 -6.35
N GLY A 724 25.45 40.99 -6.85
CA GLY A 724 26.45 39.95 -6.58
C GLY A 724 27.84 40.35 -7.08
N ALA A 725 27.93 40.96 -8.26
CA ALA A 725 29.20 41.44 -8.81
C ALA A 725 29.79 42.59 -8.00
N LYS A 726 28.96 43.57 -7.57
CA LYS A 726 29.41 44.68 -6.71
C LYS A 726 29.97 44.19 -5.38
N LEU A 727 29.29 43.22 -4.74
CA LEU A 727 29.74 42.65 -3.48
C LEU A 727 31.02 41.81 -3.64
N LEU A 728 31.10 41.01 -4.71
CA LEU A 728 32.30 40.25 -5.04
C LEU A 728 33.49 41.17 -5.34
N TYR A 729 33.29 42.26 -6.07
CA TYR A 729 34.31 43.28 -6.31
C TYR A 729 34.84 43.83 -4.99
N LYS A 730 33.94 44.30 -4.12
CA LYS A 730 34.29 44.85 -2.80
C LYS A 730 35.09 43.85 -1.97
N ALA A 731 34.69 42.57 -1.96
CA ALA A 731 35.37 41.52 -1.19
C ALA A 731 36.77 41.19 -1.73
N LEU A 732 36.99 41.24 -3.05
CA LEU A 732 38.29 40.94 -3.66
C LEU A 732 39.28 42.12 -3.61
N THR A 733 38.77 43.35 -3.47
CA THR A 733 39.56 44.59 -3.35
C THR A 733 39.81 45.02 -1.91
N ALA A 734 39.06 44.47 -0.95
CA ALA A 734 39.36 44.56 0.48
C ALA A 734 40.57 43.67 0.81
#